data_AF-A0A7G8Z9H3-F1
#
_entry.id   AF-A0A7G8Z9H3-F1
#
_cell.length_a   1.000
_cell.length_b   1.000
_cell.length_c   1.000
_cell.angle_alpha   90.00
_cell.angle_beta   90.00
_cell.angle_gamma   90.00
#
_symmetry.space_group_name_H-M   'P 1'
#
loop_
_entity.id
_entity.type
_entity.pdbx_description
1 polymer ?
#
loop_
_entity_poly.entity_id
_entity_poly.type
_entity_poly.pdbx_seq_one_letter_code
_entity_poly.pdbx_strand_id
1 'polypeptide(L)'
;MRGDLLRLVLLLVWGIISCHLLSVSCTAHPNNNNNKTERAAKSRLKSSNSPWRLVISLSHSQSPSRTDVQRAWEEARIESIQNELEVSYVEGRMAPMSDSLSYPLAFMNKFCTDIENGKTILSIVIGGGSAARFLMTAAASLNLPSLWLPMTHRDFLRQGKRGRYESRLGSDSEEAGAAAAAVMHKANWHAFTLLIDTTLLPLHHLLSKDHQHHHSLLPRATIHLPASEKSLKLRLRRISEEGGSGGVIVMACDLNNARKILNVAGKYHMLHGRFLWLWLDLKAELRPNEPSLLSSHAIYNFLTSSNRLENNLPMAENTMKHIANLVLDDEAHTNSLSNLVNDIHRLQDYHWQDKAPIKKRDDKSFTFDDDDEARPSDKILNSKTFMPVGMLALRPSSMKISGGDAILSRMLRETSQALDNTFLEYKSAINRLREAQIKDYFIPTCFFSSDKNHPMLEIKTNISRTLTMKLRESMRQISHDKAEFQLLNLQAVQFPGNKTQLRWTKVGLIRGGKDVRLDTIMWPGGGIVPAYLEQGGEKVGMPQYRIVTALAPPFIMVTNLQEGSCLRGLPCRKGQTVKCCYGLTIDLLSLVARELSFRFDLYVAHDGLFGKRNGSNGSWNGVVGELLHGRAQLAFAPISVSARRAEVIDFTTPYYFSGVSFLAAPKENAEISLLAFLLPFSPELWIAIFTSLNITAMAVAVYEWFSPFGLNPWGRQRSKNFSIASALWVMWGLLCGHLVAFKAPKSWPNKVLINVWGGFSVIFVASYTANIAALIASLFFHSAVNNYSDRSLLSQKVGAPRASAAEYYVQKADRHLGAHIARFSVSDVGEGVKRLLNGSLDILIADTPILDYYRATDDGCRLQKIGDTITEDTYAVALTKGHPLKESISKVIANYTSTGMLDILQEKWYGGLPCILGRDGREANLGSSSEGQPRPLGVASVAGVFCLLGMGVVLGAIILAGEHLFYKYTLPRLRHRPKTSIWRSRNVMFFSQKLYRFINCVELVSPHHAARELVHTVKQGHITSLFQKSVKRVCILYHGELVVVLL
;
A
#
# COMPACT_ATOMS: atom_id res chain seq x y z
N MET A 1 -12.24 26.62 -35.41
CA MET A 1 -11.35 27.26 -36.41
C MET A 1 -10.06 27.70 -35.72
N ARG A 2 -8.94 27.82 -36.45
CA ARG A 2 -7.62 28.33 -35.96
C ARG A 2 -7.09 27.65 -34.68
N GLY A 3 -6.40 26.51 -34.87
CA GLY A 3 -5.59 25.85 -33.85
C GLY A 3 -4.40 25.11 -34.47
N ASP A 4 -4.67 24.05 -35.22
CA ASP A 4 -3.65 23.02 -35.53
C ASP A 4 -2.77 23.27 -36.76
N LEU A 5 -3.09 24.27 -37.60
CA LEU A 5 -2.36 24.52 -38.84
C LEU A 5 -0.89 24.95 -38.63
N LEU A 6 -0.56 25.52 -37.46
CA LEU A 6 0.78 26.04 -37.17
C LEU A 6 1.80 24.94 -36.82
N ARG A 7 1.37 23.80 -36.27
CA ARG A 7 2.26 22.68 -35.92
C ARG A 7 2.69 21.86 -37.14
N LEU A 8 1.87 21.81 -38.18
CA LEU A 8 2.18 21.04 -39.39
C LEU A 8 3.28 21.71 -40.24
N VAL A 9 3.30 23.04 -40.30
CA VAL A 9 4.29 23.81 -41.08
C VAL A 9 5.68 23.80 -40.42
N LEU A 10 5.74 23.91 -39.09
CA LEU A 10 7.00 23.92 -38.34
C LEU A 10 7.78 22.59 -38.41
N LEU A 11 7.11 21.47 -38.67
CA LEU A 11 7.76 20.16 -38.86
C LEU A 11 8.30 19.93 -40.29
N LEU A 12 7.85 20.70 -41.28
CA LEU A 12 8.26 20.53 -42.69
C LEU A 12 9.49 21.37 -43.08
N VAL A 13 9.76 22.47 -42.36
CA VAL A 13 10.86 23.39 -42.70
C VAL A 13 12.21 22.93 -42.14
N TRP A 14 12.24 22.10 -41.09
CA TRP A 14 13.49 21.67 -40.44
C TRP A 14 14.09 20.36 -41.03
N GLY A 15 13.55 19.88 -42.15
CA GLY A 15 13.98 18.62 -42.80
C GLY A 15 14.99 18.77 -43.94
N ILE A 16 15.43 19.99 -44.29
CA ILE A 16 16.28 20.27 -45.45
C ILE A 16 17.41 21.24 -45.03
N ILE A 17 18.64 20.99 -45.52
CA ILE A 17 19.88 21.72 -45.22
C ILE A 17 20.45 21.50 -43.81
N SER A 18 21.02 20.32 -43.56
CA SER A 18 22.35 20.13 -42.92
C SER A 18 22.70 18.64 -42.79
N CYS A 19 23.28 18.05 -43.83
CA CYS A 19 23.76 16.66 -43.78
C CYS A 19 25.15 16.53 -44.43
N HIS A 20 26.18 16.89 -43.66
CA HIS A 20 27.58 16.58 -43.97
C HIS A 20 28.31 16.23 -42.66
N LEU A 21 28.41 14.93 -42.36
CA LEU A 21 29.64 14.22 -41.94
C LEU A 21 29.32 12.75 -41.58
N LEU A 22 30.28 11.85 -41.87
CA LEU A 22 30.49 10.53 -41.24
C LEU A 22 29.36 9.46 -41.28
N SER A 23 29.15 8.90 -42.47
CA SER A 23 29.19 7.44 -42.77
C SER A 23 28.89 6.39 -41.66
N VAL A 24 27.78 5.66 -41.82
CA VAL A 24 27.59 4.25 -41.37
C VAL A 24 26.76 3.52 -42.45
N SER A 25 27.05 2.24 -42.73
CA SER A 25 26.35 1.44 -43.76
C SER A 25 25.97 0.04 -43.26
N CYS A 26 24.74 -0.41 -43.55
CA CYS A 26 24.27 -1.79 -43.27
C CYS A 26 23.46 -2.39 -44.44
N THR A 27 24.02 -3.47 -45.02
CA THR A 27 23.35 -4.72 -45.47
C THR A 27 21.95 -4.71 -46.12
N ALA A 28 21.84 -5.22 -47.36
CA ALA A 28 21.21 -6.54 -47.67
C ALA A 28 21.17 -6.90 -49.19
N HIS A 29 21.71 -8.08 -49.57
CA HIS A 29 21.33 -9.04 -50.66
C HIS A 29 20.87 -8.61 -52.09
N PRO A 30 20.79 -9.52 -53.11
CA PRO A 30 21.41 -10.85 -53.33
C PRO A 30 22.07 -11.03 -54.74
N ASN A 31 22.49 -12.27 -55.07
CA ASN A 31 23.02 -12.75 -56.38
C ASN A 31 24.40 -12.16 -56.79
N ASN A 32 25.28 -12.85 -57.53
CA ASN A 32 25.09 -13.81 -58.63
C ASN A 32 26.17 -14.93 -58.63
N ASN A 33 26.06 -15.87 -59.57
CA ASN A 33 27.07 -16.88 -59.93
C ASN A 33 28.43 -16.25 -60.30
N ASN A 34 29.53 -16.92 -59.92
CA ASN A 34 30.56 -17.35 -60.88
C ASN A 34 31.57 -18.33 -60.26
N ASN A 35 31.57 -19.56 -60.75
CA ASN A 35 32.65 -20.52 -60.56
C ASN A 35 33.69 -20.34 -61.68
N LYS A 36 34.99 -20.53 -61.38
CA LYS A 36 36.16 -20.14 -62.19
C LYS A 36 36.34 -18.59 -62.12
N THR A 37 37.47 -18.01 -61.72
CA THR A 37 38.87 -18.47 -61.83
C THR A 37 39.77 -17.98 -60.68
N GLU A 38 40.19 -18.85 -59.76
CA GLU A 38 41.34 -18.54 -58.88
C GLU A 38 42.18 -19.76 -58.44
N ARG A 39 42.28 -20.78 -59.31
CA ARG A 39 43.24 -21.90 -59.15
C ARG A 39 44.63 -21.54 -59.67
N ALA A 40 45.19 -20.41 -59.22
CA ALA A 40 46.47 -19.88 -59.71
C ALA A 40 47.48 -19.43 -58.62
N ALA A 41 47.17 -19.62 -57.33
CA ALA A 41 48.02 -19.19 -56.21
C ALA A 41 48.57 -20.35 -55.33
N LYS A 42 48.74 -21.55 -55.89
CA LYS A 42 49.36 -22.72 -55.21
C LYS A 42 50.77 -23.01 -55.74
N SER A 43 51.78 -22.26 -55.30
CA SER A 43 53.16 -22.80 -55.23
C SER A 43 54.05 -22.03 -54.23
N ARG A 44 55.03 -22.73 -53.64
CA ARG A 44 56.22 -22.19 -52.96
C ARG A 44 55.99 -21.30 -51.72
N LEU A 45 55.65 -21.94 -50.61
CA LEU A 45 56.59 -22.04 -49.48
C LEU A 45 56.32 -23.33 -48.69
N LYS A 46 57.30 -24.23 -48.61
CA LYS A 46 57.28 -25.40 -47.71
C LYS A 46 58.23 -25.12 -46.56
N SER A 47 57.69 -24.99 -45.35
CA SER A 47 58.43 -25.17 -44.09
C SER A 47 57.73 -26.26 -43.27
N SER A 48 58.49 -27.04 -42.50
CA SER A 48 58.04 -28.31 -41.92
C SER A 48 57.25 -28.15 -40.61
N ASN A 49 56.21 -27.32 -40.60
CA ASN A 49 55.36 -27.13 -39.43
C ASN A 49 54.73 -28.45 -38.97
N SER A 50 55.14 -28.97 -37.82
CA SER A 50 54.41 -30.06 -37.16
C SER A 50 52.99 -29.60 -36.75
N PRO A 51 51.96 -30.45 -36.89
CA PRO A 51 50.56 -30.10 -36.63
C PRO A 51 50.28 -29.77 -35.16
N TRP A 52 49.15 -29.10 -34.92
CA TRP A 52 48.62 -28.89 -33.57
C TRP A 52 47.91 -30.16 -33.10
N ARG A 53 48.10 -30.59 -31.84
CA ARG A 53 47.56 -31.86 -31.33
C ARG A 53 46.46 -31.66 -30.28
N LEU A 54 45.37 -32.41 -30.45
CA LEU A 54 44.32 -32.65 -29.47
C LEU A 54 44.53 -34.04 -28.84
N VAL A 55 44.45 -34.15 -27.50
CA VAL A 55 44.66 -35.42 -26.79
C VAL A 55 43.39 -35.85 -26.08
N ILE A 56 42.71 -36.86 -26.64
CA ILE A 56 41.47 -37.43 -26.09
C ILE A 56 41.82 -38.68 -25.28
N SER A 57 41.50 -38.67 -23.98
CA SER A 57 41.85 -39.74 -23.03
C SER A 57 40.61 -40.47 -22.54
N LEU A 58 40.61 -41.80 -22.67
CA LEU A 58 39.50 -42.70 -22.33
C LEU A 58 39.87 -43.53 -21.08
N SER A 59 39.28 -43.22 -19.92
CA SER A 59 39.61 -43.88 -18.64
C SER A 59 38.85 -45.19 -18.36
N HIS A 60 38.00 -45.63 -19.30
CA HIS A 60 37.30 -46.91 -19.24
C HIS A 60 37.05 -47.44 -20.66
N SER A 61 37.01 -48.76 -20.83
CA SER A 61 36.97 -49.41 -22.15
C SER A 61 35.57 -49.75 -22.67
N GLN A 62 34.50 -49.37 -21.97
CA GLN A 62 33.12 -49.51 -22.45
C GLN A 62 32.34 -48.20 -22.28
N SER A 63 31.72 -47.76 -23.39
CA SER A 63 30.89 -46.56 -23.59
C SER A 63 31.53 -45.20 -23.20
N PRO A 64 31.65 -44.23 -24.14
CA PRO A 64 31.52 -44.38 -25.60
C PRO A 64 32.64 -45.24 -26.19
N SER A 65 32.42 -45.87 -27.36
CA SER A 65 33.52 -46.52 -28.07
C SER A 65 34.44 -45.47 -28.71
N ARG A 66 35.74 -45.77 -28.87
CA ARG A 66 36.67 -44.86 -29.59
C ARG A 66 36.15 -44.50 -30.98
N THR A 67 35.57 -45.46 -31.69
CA THR A 67 34.93 -45.27 -33.00
C THR A 67 33.76 -44.28 -32.97
N ASP A 68 33.00 -44.21 -31.88
CA ASP A 68 31.91 -43.23 -31.74
C ASP A 68 32.44 -41.83 -31.41
N VAL A 69 33.47 -41.73 -30.57
CA VAL A 69 34.14 -40.45 -30.28
C VAL A 69 34.83 -39.90 -31.53
N GLN A 70 35.49 -40.77 -32.31
CA GLN A 70 36.14 -40.39 -33.57
C GLN A 70 35.12 -39.95 -34.62
N ARG A 71 33.99 -40.68 -34.77
CA ARG A 71 32.90 -40.26 -35.67
C ARG A 71 32.31 -38.92 -35.25
N ALA A 72 31.98 -38.76 -33.97
CA ALA A 72 31.41 -37.53 -33.43
C ALA A 72 32.39 -36.33 -33.50
N TRP A 73 33.71 -36.56 -33.48
CA TRP A 73 34.69 -35.50 -33.71
C TRP A 73 34.71 -35.04 -35.17
N GLU A 74 34.75 -35.96 -36.13
CA GLU A 74 34.76 -35.60 -37.56
C GLU A 74 33.41 -35.00 -38.02
N GLU A 75 32.28 -35.41 -37.42
CA GLU A 75 30.97 -34.75 -37.59
C GLU A 75 30.93 -33.33 -36.96
N ALA A 76 31.64 -33.12 -35.85
CA ALA A 76 31.76 -31.81 -35.18
C ALA A 76 32.78 -30.87 -35.84
N ARG A 77 33.58 -31.38 -36.78
CA ARG A 77 34.63 -30.66 -37.49
C ARG A 77 34.09 -30.05 -38.78
N ILE A 78 33.49 -28.87 -38.63
CA ILE A 78 33.23 -27.94 -39.74
C ILE A 78 34.55 -27.67 -40.49
N GLU A 79 34.50 -27.27 -41.77
CA GLU A 79 35.67 -26.98 -42.61
C GLU A 79 36.57 -25.87 -42.02
N SER A 80 37.47 -26.25 -41.10
CA SER A 80 38.38 -25.31 -40.43
C SER A 80 39.39 -24.74 -41.41
N ILE A 81 39.60 -23.42 -41.31
CA ILE A 81 40.29 -22.58 -42.30
C ILE A 81 41.83 -22.70 -42.18
N GLN A 82 42.36 -23.57 -41.31
CA GLN A 82 43.80 -23.72 -41.08
C GLN A 82 44.26 -25.18 -41.05
N ASN A 83 45.49 -25.40 -41.53
CA ASN A 83 46.04 -26.74 -41.79
C ASN A 83 46.22 -27.58 -40.52
N GLU A 84 45.80 -28.84 -40.62
CA GLU A 84 46.29 -30.00 -39.85
C GLU A 84 46.27 -29.84 -38.31
N LEU A 85 45.08 -30.10 -37.74
CA LEU A 85 44.93 -30.54 -36.35
C LEU A 85 44.97 -32.09 -36.30
N GLU A 86 45.86 -32.65 -35.51
CA GLU A 86 45.98 -34.09 -35.27
C GLU A 86 45.26 -34.49 -33.96
N VAL A 87 44.57 -35.63 -33.93
CA VAL A 87 43.89 -36.15 -32.73
C VAL A 87 44.54 -37.45 -32.27
N SER A 88 45.15 -37.43 -31.08
CA SER A 88 45.66 -38.65 -30.41
C SER A 88 44.64 -39.21 -29.41
N TYR A 89 44.62 -40.54 -29.28
CA TYR A 89 43.65 -41.30 -28.48
C TYR A 89 44.33 -42.15 -27.41
N VAL A 90 44.30 -41.67 -26.17
CA VAL A 90 44.93 -42.30 -25.01
C VAL A 90 43.93 -43.27 -24.35
N GLU A 91 43.97 -44.54 -24.74
CA GLU A 91 43.21 -45.60 -24.07
C GLU A 91 43.99 -46.23 -22.91
N GLY A 92 43.37 -46.32 -21.72
CA GLY A 92 43.86 -47.14 -20.61
C GLY A 92 43.30 -48.56 -20.66
N ARG A 93 44.08 -49.54 -21.14
CA ARG A 93 43.69 -50.95 -21.10
C ARG A 93 43.72 -51.47 -19.66
N MET A 94 42.55 -51.82 -19.13
CA MET A 94 42.42 -52.38 -17.79
C MET A 94 42.82 -53.87 -17.81
N ALA A 95 43.99 -54.19 -17.28
CA ALA A 95 44.44 -55.58 -17.16
C ALA A 95 43.61 -56.31 -16.08
N PRO A 96 43.23 -57.58 -16.30
CA PRO A 96 42.57 -58.36 -15.27
C PRO A 96 43.58 -58.71 -14.15
N MET A 97 43.26 -58.30 -12.92
CA MET A 97 43.97 -58.62 -11.67
C MET A 97 45.39 -58.05 -11.48
N SER A 98 45.49 -56.74 -11.20
CA SER A 98 46.57 -56.18 -10.35
C SER A 98 46.19 -54.80 -9.76
N ASP A 99 46.98 -54.32 -8.79
CA ASP A 99 46.67 -53.26 -7.81
C ASP A 99 46.02 -51.98 -8.36
N SER A 100 45.08 -51.42 -7.59
CA SER A 100 44.25 -50.25 -7.93
C SER A 100 45.03 -48.94 -8.18
N LEU A 101 46.28 -48.88 -7.74
CA LEU A 101 47.21 -47.76 -7.97
C LEU A 101 48.02 -47.91 -9.27
N SER A 102 48.18 -49.14 -9.79
CA SER A 102 48.98 -49.40 -11.00
C SER A 102 48.31 -48.82 -12.26
N TYR A 103 46.99 -48.95 -12.38
CA TYR A 103 46.23 -48.52 -13.54
C TYR A 103 46.26 -46.99 -13.76
N PRO A 104 46.02 -46.11 -12.76
CA PRO A 104 46.21 -44.68 -12.89
C PRO A 104 47.63 -44.28 -13.33
N LEU A 105 48.68 -44.91 -12.78
CA LEU A 105 50.07 -44.58 -13.10
C LEU A 105 50.45 -45.01 -14.53
N ALA A 106 50.04 -46.21 -14.97
CA ALA A 106 50.25 -46.66 -16.34
C ALA A 106 49.51 -45.77 -17.36
N PHE A 107 48.30 -45.33 -17.04
CA PHE A 107 47.50 -44.43 -17.85
C PHE A 107 48.12 -43.02 -17.92
N MET A 108 48.65 -42.51 -16.81
CA MET A 108 49.38 -41.25 -16.73
C MET A 108 50.69 -41.27 -17.53
N ASN A 109 51.48 -42.34 -17.43
CA ASN A 109 52.73 -42.47 -18.21
C ASN A 109 52.43 -42.46 -19.73
N LYS A 110 51.37 -43.16 -20.17
CA LYS A 110 50.97 -43.15 -21.58
C LYS A 110 50.53 -41.76 -22.05
N PHE A 111 49.70 -41.08 -21.25
CA PHE A 111 49.28 -39.69 -21.48
C PHE A 111 50.46 -38.73 -21.61
N CYS A 112 51.49 -38.88 -20.75
CA CYS A 112 52.73 -38.12 -20.85
C CYS A 112 53.49 -38.39 -22.15
N THR A 113 53.68 -39.65 -22.54
CA THR A 113 54.35 -39.98 -23.81
C THR A 113 53.61 -39.48 -25.04
N ASP A 114 52.28 -39.45 -25.04
CA ASP A 114 51.49 -38.91 -26.16
C ASP A 114 51.56 -37.37 -26.28
N ILE A 115 51.81 -36.69 -25.15
CA ILE A 115 51.93 -35.23 -25.03
C ILE A 115 53.34 -34.73 -25.37
N GLU A 116 54.40 -35.37 -24.86
CA GLU A 116 55.80 -34.97 -25.12
C GLU A 116 56.16 -35.09 -26.62
N ASN A 117 55.42 -35.91 -27.36
CA ASN A 117 55.54 -36.09 -28.81
C ASN A 117 54.82 -35.04 -29.67
N GLY A 118 54.26 -33.95 -29.14
CA GLY A 118 53.52 -32.98 -29.98
C GLY A 118 53.08 -31.66 -29.35
N LYS A 119 52.68 -30.69 -30.20
CA LYS A 119 52.16 -29.36 -29.82
C LYS A 119 50.74 -29.47 -29.23
N THR A 120 50.63 -29.93 -27.99
CA THR A 120 49.34 -30.23 -27.36
C THR A 120 48.66 -28.96 -26.83
N ILE A 121 47.46 -28.63 -27.36
CA ILE A 121 46.73 -27.40 -26.98
C ILE A 121 45.54 -27.64 -26.03
N LEU A 122 44.89 -28.80 -26.12
CA LEU A 122 43.70 -29.15 -25.35
C LEU A 122 43.75 -30.65 -25.03
N SER A 123 43.35 -31.01 -23.82
CA SER A 123 43.03 -32.39 -23.45
C SER A 123 41.54 -32.56 -23.18
N ILE A 124 40.95 -33.63 -23.68
CA ILE A 124 39.58 -34.04 -23.37
C ILE A 124 39.66 -35.38 -22.64
N VAL A 125 39.21 -35.43 -21.39
CA VAL A 125 39.15 -36.67 -20.59
C VAL A 125 37.71 -37.14 -20.56
N ILE A 126 37.47 -38.36 -21.05
CA ILE A 126 36.16 -39.02 -21.05
C ILE A 126 36.25 -40.24 -20.15
N GLY A 127 35.41 -40.28 -19.11
CA GLY A 127 35.36 -41.38 -18.15
C GLY A 127 35.35 -40.95 -16.68
N GLY A 128 35.17 -41.93 -15.80
CA GLY A 128 35.11 -41.75 -14.34
C GLY A 128 36.33 -42.33 -13.61
N GLY A 129 36.19 -42.47 -12.29
CA GLY A 129 37.16 -43.14 -11.42
C GLY A 129 38.39 -42.30 -11.03
N SER A 130 39.28 -42.93 -10.26
CA SER A 130 40.55 -42.33 -9.81
C SER A 130 41.46 -41.94 -10.99
N ALA A 131 41.56 -42.79 -12.01
CA ALA A 131 42.41 -42.58 -13.18
C ALA A 131 42.08 -41.27 -13.93
N ALA A 132 40.79 -40.96 -14.16
CA ALA A 132 40.39 -39.69 -14.77
C ALA A 132 40.77 -38.49 -13.90
N ARG A 133 40.58 -38.59 -12.57
CA ARG A 133 40.98 -37.54 -11.63
C ARG A 133 42.48 -37.28 -11.63
N PHE A 134 43.30 -38.34 -11.64
CA PHE A 134 44.77 -38.21 -11.70
C PHE A 134 45.23 -37.51 -12.99
N LEU A 135 44.66 -37.85 -14.15
CA LEU A 135 44.94 -37.12 -15.40
C LEU A 135 44.53 -35.64 -15.31
N MET A 136 43.33 -35.34 -14.77
CA MET A 136 42.88 -33.95 -14.63
C MET A 136 43.78 -33.13 -13.71
N THR A 137 44.31 -33.71 -12.62
CA THR A 137 45.31 -33.05 -11.77
C THR A 137 46.65 -32.84 -12.47
N ALA A 138 47.10 -33.79 -13.31
CA ALA A 138 48.33 -33.67 -14.09
C ALA A 138 48.20 -32.62 -15.22
N ALA A 139 47.10 -32.61 -15.96
CA ALA A 139 46.83 -31.58 -16.96
C ALA A 139 46.77 -30.18 -16.33
N ALA A 140 46.17 -30.05 -15.14
CA ALA A 140 46.12 -28.79 -14.40
C ALA A 140 47.50 -28.30 -13.94
N SER A 141 48.41 -29.18 -13.50
CA SER A 141 49.78 -28.79 -13.12
C SER A 141 50.64 -28.40 -14.34
N LEU A 142 50.43 -29.04 -15.49
CA LEU A 142 51.05 -28.70 -16.78
C LEU A 142 50.51 -27.39 -17.41
N ASN A 143 49.56 -26.71 -16.75
CA ASN A 143 48.81 -25.55 -17.26
C ASN A 143 48.07 -25.84 -18.59
N LEU A 144 47.69 -27.09 -18.83
CA LEU A 144 46.99 -27.52 -20.03
C LEU A 144 45.47 -27.33 -19.86
N PRO A 145 44.78 -26.63 -20.79
CA PRO A 145 43.33 -26.63 -20.86
C PRO A 145 42.81 -28.06 -20.91
N SER A 146 41.93 -28.39 -19.98
CA SER A 146 41.42 -29.76 -19.82
C SER A 146 39.91 -29.76 -19.63
N LEU A 147 39.23 -30.56 -20.45
CA LEU A 147 37.78 -30.70 -20.45
C LEU A 147 37.39 -32.12 -20.02
N TRP A 148 36.66 -32.24 -18.92
CA TRP A 148 36.27 -33.51 -18.35
C TRP A 148 34.79 -33.84 -18.57
N LEU A 149 34.54 -35.05 -19.08
CA LEU A 149 33.23 -35.67 -19.23
C LEU A 149 33.10 -36.87 -18.26
N PRO A 150 32.54 -36.67 -17.05
CA PRO A 150 32.35 -37.74 -16.08
C PRO A 150 31.22 -38.69 -16.50
N MET A 151 31.48 -40.00 -16.48
CA MET A 151 30.48 -41.02 -16.81
C MET A 151 29.47 -41.29 -15.68
N THR A 152 29.78 -40.90 -14.43
CA THR A 152 28.83 -41.00 -13.31
C THR A 152 28.77 -39.70 -12.51
N HIS A 153 27.60 -39.38 -11.98
CA HIS A 153 27.41 -38.20 -11.13
C HIS A 153 28.24 -38.28 -9.82
N ARG A 154 28.54 -39.49 -9.34
CA ARG A 154 29.42 -39.71 -8.18
C ARG A 154 30.87 -39.32 -8.43
N ASP A 155 31.36 -39.35 -9.66
CA ASP A 155 32.70 -38.88 -9.99
C ASP A 155 32.78 -37.36 -9.89
N PHE A 156 31.79 -36.66 -10.46
CA PHE A 156 31.64 -35.20 -10.41
C PHE A 156 31.59 -34.67 -8.96
N LEU A 157 30.81 -35.35 -8.09
CA LEU A 157 30.59 -34.98 -6.70
C LEU A 157 31.76 -35.24 -5.75
N ARG A 158 32.68 -36.13 -6.10
CA ARG A 158 33.85 -36.47 -5.25
C ARG A 158 34.96 -35.41 -5.29
N GLN A 159 34.72 -34.25 -5.89
CA GLN A 159 35.70 -33.20 -6.13
C GLN A 159 35.25 -31.85 -5.57
N GLY A 160 36.20 -31.10 -5.03
CA GLY A 160 35.96 -29.78 -4.45
C GLY A 160 35.97 -28.65 -5.49
N LYS A 161 36.73 -27.60 -5.22
CA LYS A 161 36.87 -26.43 -6.11
C LYS A 161 37.50 -26.85 -7.45
N ARG A 162 36.91 -26.41 -8.56
CA ARG A 162 37.39 -26.64 -9.94
C ARG A 162 38.81 -26.09 -10.12
N GLY A 163 39.67 -26.83 -10.83
CA GLY A 163 41.05 -26.45 -11.14
C GLY A 163 41.17 -25.25 -12.09
N ARG A 164 42.33 -24.57 -12.09
CA ARG A 164 42.54 -23.28 -12.79
C ARG A 164 42.15 -23.33 -14.28
N TYR A 165 42.56 -24.37 -14.99
CA TYR A 165 42.27 -24.60 -16.43
C TYR A 165 41.30 -25.78 -16.67
N GLU A 166 40.55 -26.20 -15.63
CA GLU A 166 39.54 -27.26 -15.72
C GLU A 166 38.21 -26.71 -16.25
N SER A 167 37.64 -27.40 -17.24
CA SER A 167 36.23 -27.33 -17.61
C SER A 167 35.58 -28.70 -17.37
N ARG A 168 34.33 -28.74 -16.90
CA ARG A 168 33.59 -29.98 -16.66
C ARG A 168 32.15 -29.88 -17.14
N LEU A 169 31.61 -30.97 -17.68
CA LEU A 169 30.19 -31.08 -18.03
C LEU A 169 29.47 -31.93 -16.96
N GLY A 170 28.29 -31.50 -16.51
CA GLY A 170 27.49 -32.22 -15.51
C GLY A 170 26.79 -31.29 -14.52
N SER A 171 25.65 -31.75 -13.99
CA SER A 171 24.78 -31.00 -13.10
C SER A 171 25.45 -30.68 -11.75
N ASP A 172 25.66 -29.39 -11.51
CA ASP A 172 26.21 -28.84 -10.28
C ASP A 172 25.10 -28.54 -9.25
N SER A 173 25.54 -28.04 -8.11
CA SER A 173 24.71 -27.41 -7.08
C SER A 173 23.85 -26.25 -7.61
N GLU A 174 24.25 -25.61 -8.73
CA GLU A 174 23.49 -24.54 -9.40
C GLU A 174 22.21 -25.10 -10.05
N GLU A 175 22.33 -26.07 -10.94
CA GLU A 175 21.19 -26.69 -11.61
C GLU A 175 20.28 -27.43 -10.62
N ALA A 176 20.84 -27.97 -9.53
CA ALA A 176 20.06 -28.57 -8.45
C ALA A 176 19.23 -27.54 -7.67
N GLY A 177 19.78 -26.34 -7.42
CA GLY A 177 19.05 -25.21 -6.85
C GLY A 177 17.92 -24.73 -7.76
N ALA A 178 18.20 -24.58 -9.05
CA ALA A 178 17.20 -24.22 -10.06
C ALA A 178 16.08 -25.27 -10.18
N ALA A 179 16.41 -26.57 -10.19
CA ALA A 179 15.41 -27.64 -10.23
C ALA A 179 14.54 -27.69 -8.96
N ALA A 180 15.12 -27.44 -7.77
CA ALA A 180 14.36 -27.32 -6.53
C ALA A 180 13.41 -26.10 -6.56
N ALA A 181 13.89 -24.95 -7.05
CA ALA A 181 13.05 -23.76 -7.25
C ALA A 181 11.89 -24.03 -8.22
N ALA A 182 12.13 -24.70 -9.34
CA ALA A 182 11.10 -25.05 -10.31
C ALA A 182 10.01 -25.97 -9.73
N VAL A 183 10.38 -26.96 -8.90
CA VAL A 183 9.41 -27.79 -8.17
C VAL A 183 8.59 -26.97 -7.17
N MET A 184 9.24 -26.11 -6.38
CA MET A 184 8.56 -25.23 -5.43
C MET A 184 7.59 -24.26 -6.13
N HIS A 185 7.97 -23.70 -7.27
CA HIS A 185 7.07 -22.89 -8.11
C HIS A 185 5.90 -23.72 -8.65
N LYS A 186 6.14 -24.91 -9.21
CA LYS A 186 5.09 -25.76 -9.78
C LYS A 186 4.07 -26.23 -8.73
N ALA A 187 4.48 -26.31 -7.46
CA ALA A 187 3.65 -26.70 -6.33
C ALA A 187 3.14 -25.53 -5.47
N ASN A 188 3.38 -24.27 -5.88
CA ASN A 188 3.00 -23.04 -5.16
C ASN A 188 3.58 -22.92 -3.73
N TRP A 189 4.74 -23.52 -3.44
CA TRP A 189 5.39 -23.51 -2.13
C TRP A 189 6.21 -22.23 -1.90
N HIS A 190 5.54 -21.08 -1.91
CA HIS A 190 6.19 -19.77 -1.77
C HIS A 190 6.74 -19.49 -0.36
N ALA A 191 6.26 -20.20 0.67
CA ALA A 191 6.70 -20.08 2.06
C ALA A 191 7.18 -21.43 2.59
N PHE A 192 8.49 -21.54 2.81
CA PHE A 192 9.17 -22.77 3.29
C PHE A 192 10.26 -22.44 4.31
N THR A 193 10.68 -23.44 5.09
CA THR A 193 11.89 -23.38 5.93
C THR A 193 13.04 -24.08 5.23
N LEU A 194 14.23 -23.48 5.24
CA LEU A 194 15.42 -24.00 4.56
C LEU A 194 16.50 -24.45 5.56
N LEU A 195 16.78 -25.75 5.61
CA LEU A 195 17.90 -26.38 6.31
C LEU A 195 19.03 -26.60 5.29
N ILE A 196 20.16 -25.91 5.42
CA ILE A 196 21.20 -25.89 4.38
C ILE A 196 22.60 -26.08 4.94
N ASP A 197 23.29 -27.09 4.44
CA ASP A 197 24.74 -27.25 4.62
C ASP A 197 25.45 -26.40 3.57
N THR A 198 26.14 -25.35 4.02
CA THR A 198 26.79 -24.38 3.14
C THR A 198 28.00 -24.93 2.40
N THR A 199 28.46 -26.14 2.74
CA THR A 199 29.51 -26.84 1.98
C THR A 199 28.98 -27.57 0.74
N LEU A 200 27.68 -27.88 0.70
CA LEU A 200 27.03 -28.64 -0.37
C LEU A 200 26.22 -27.74 -1.32
N LEU A 201 25.55 -26.72 -0.78
CA LEU A 201 24.70 -25.81 -1.54
C LEU A 201 24.93 -24.36 -1.11
N PRO A 202 25.53 -23.52 -1.97
CA PRO A 202 25.56 -22.08 -1.77
C PRO A 202 24.13 -21.50 -1.83
N LEU A 203 23.76 -20.67 -0.85
CA LEU A 203 22.41 -20.10 -0.73
C LEU A 203 21.94 -19.38 -2.01
N HIS A 204 22.86 -18.73 -2.74
CA HIS A 204 22.57 -17.99 -3.96
C HIS A 204 22.22 -18.88 -5.17
N HIS A 205 22.55 -20.18 -5.16
CA HIS A 205 22.10 -21.12 -6.20
C HIS A 205 20.61 -21.45 -6.09
N LEU A 206 20.01 -21.34 -4.90
CA LEU A 206 18.58 -21.58 -4.66
C LEU A 206 17.77 -20.27 -4.65
N LEU A 207 18.40 -19.14 -4.33
CA LEU A 207 17.80 -17.79 -4.29
C LEU A 207 18.25 -16.90 -5.47
N SER A 208 18.56 -17.48 -6.64
CA SER A 208 19.11 -16.72 -7.77
C SER A 208 18.13 -15.66 -8.29
N LYS A 209 18.66 -14.48 -8.63
CA LYS A 209 17.87 -13.30 -9.04
C LYS A 209 17.58 -13.22 -10.54
N ASP A 210 18.23 -14.04 -11.36
CA ASP A 210 18.34 -13.77 -12.81
C ASP A 210 17.11 -14.20 -13.64
N HIS A 211 16.13 -14.90 -13.04
CA HIS A 211 14.87 -15.26 -13.71
C HIS A 211 13.84 -14.13 -13.59
N GLN A 212 14.02 -13.11 -14.43
CA GLN A 212 13.35 -11.79 -14.46
C GLN A 212 11.79 -11.76 -14.43
N HIS A 213 11.08 -12.90 -14.44
CA HIS A 213 9.63 -12.98 -14.55
C HIS A 213 8.94 -13.92 -13.53
N HIS A 214 9.62 -14.41 -12.49
CA HIS A 214 8.99 -15.28 -11.47
C HIS A 214 9.21 -14.74 -10.05
N HIS A 215 8.18 -14.82 -9.20
CA HIS A 215 8.20 -14.28 -7.83
C HIS A 215 9.32 -14.90 -6.99
N SER A 216 10.19 -14.07 -6.39
CA SER A 216 11.31 -14.56 -5.59
C SER A 216 10.88 -15.46 -4.43
N LEU A 217 11.38 -16.70 -4.43
CA LEU A 217 11.18 -17.66 -3.34
C LEU A 217 11.94 -17.18 -2.10
N LEU A 218 11.20 -16.78 -1.05
CA LEU A 218 11.75 -16.24 0.18
C LEU A 218 11.52 -17.22 1.35
N PRO A 219 12.57 -17.88 1.88
CA PRO A 219 12.42 -18.80 3.00
C PRO A 219 12.01 -18.07 4.27
N ARG A 220 10.98 -18.56 4.97
CA ARG A 220 10.49 -18.02 6.24
C ARG A 220 11.55 -18.06 7.34
N ALA A 221 12.43 -19.07 7.29
CA ALA A 221 13.62 -19.16 8.14
C ALA A 221 14.71 -19.97 7.45
N THR A 222 15.97 -19.60 7.68
CA THR A 222 17.16 -20.37 7.28
C THR A 222 17.86 -20.95 8.49
N ILE A 223 18.30 -22.20 8.37
CA ILE A 223 19.09 -22.92 9.37
C ILE A 223 20.34 -23.46 8.69
N HIS A 224 21.47 -22.84 8.99
CA HIS A 224 22.77 -23.30 8.52
C HIS A 224 23.22 -24.55 9.31
N LEU A 225 23.79 -25.51 8.58
CA LEU A 225 24.36 -26.74 9.10
C LEU A 225 25.89 -26.74 8.87
N PRO A 226 26.68 -27.42 9.71
CA PRO A 226 26.29 -28.19 10.89
C PRO A 226 25.87 -27.30 12.07
N ALA A 227 24.79 -27.68 12.76
CA ALA A 227 24.29 -27.00 13.96
C ALA A 227 24.42 -27.90 15.20
N SER A 228 24.68 -27.30 16.37
CA SER A 228 24.66 -28.03 17.65
C SER A 228 23.24 -28.51 17.99
N GLU A 229 23.12 -29.69 18.61
CA GLU A 229 21.81 -30.31 18.85
C GLU A 229 20.87 -29.42 19.70
N LYS A 230 21.42 -28.70 20.69
CA LYS A 230 20.68 -27.71 21.49
C LYS A 230 20.08 -26.59 20.62
N SER A 231 20.86 -26.07 19.66
CA SER A 231 20.41 -25.02 18.71
C SER A 231 19.36 -25.56 17.74
N LEU A 232 19.58 -26.75 17.19
CA LEU A 232 18.64 -27.43 16.28
C LEU A 232 17.30 -27.71 16.97
N LYS A 233 17.32 -28.22 18.21
CA LYS A 233 16.12 -28.49 19.02
C LYS A 233 15.32 -27.21 19.30
N LEU A 234 15.97 -26.12 19.69
CA LEU A 234 15.30 -24.84 19.94
C LEU A 234 14.67 -24.23 18.67
N ARG A 235 15.37 -24.31 17.52
CA ARG A 235 14.87 -23.80 16.24
C ARG A 235 13.70 -24.63 15.71
N LEU A 236 13.80 -25.96 15.72
CA LEU A 236 12.70 -26.85 15.28
C LEU A 236 11.48 -26.75 16.20
N ARG A 237 11.67 -26.63 17.53
CA ARG A 237 10.58 -26.33 18.46
C ARG A 237 9.82 -25.07 18.05
N ARG A 238 10.52 -23.94 17.83
CA ARG A 238 9.89 -22.68 17.38
C ARG A 238 9.12 -22.85 16.07
N ILE A 239 9.67 -23.59 15.10
CA ILE A 239 8.97 -23.88 13.83
C ILE A 239 7.69 -24.71 14.06
N SER A 240 7.70 -25.66 14.99
CA SER A 240 6.49 -26.42 15.35
C SER A 240 5.44 -25.60 16.10
N GLU A 241 5.86 -24.59 16.88
CA GLU A 241 4.97 -23.71 17.66
C GLU A 241 4.40 -22.56 16.82
N GLU A 242 5.20 -21.92 15.96
CA GLU A 242 4.73 -20.87 15.04
C GLU A 242 4.10 -21.40 13.73
N GLY A 243 4.15 -22.71 13.50
CA GLY A 243 3.71 -23.39 12.29
C GLY A 243 2.35 -24.08 12.46
N GLY A 244 1.39 -23.43 13.15
CA GLY A 244 0.17 -24.07 13.68
C GLY A 244 -0.70 -24.84 12.68
N SER A 245 -0.67 -24.48 11.39
CA SER A 245 -1.39 -25.17 10.30
C SER A 245 -0.48 -26.04 9.41
N GLY A 246 0.75 -26.33 9.82
CA GLY A 246 1.73 -27.04 9.00
C GLY A 246 2.57 -26.15 8.07
N GLY A 247 3.49 -26.76 7.30
CA GLY A 247 4.37 -26.03 6.38
C GLY A 247 5.39 -26.91 5.64
N VAL A 248 6.08 -26.32 4.66
CA VAL A 248 7.09 -26.98 3.81
C VAL A 248 8.50 -26.79 4.39
N ILE A 249 9.27 -27.88 4.42
CA ILE A 249 10.64 -27.91 4.92
C ILE A 249 11.54 -28.48 3.82
N VAL A 250 12.47 -27.66 3.35
CA VAL A 250 13.49 -28.01 2.35
C VAL A 250 14.81 -28.26 3.07
N MET A 251 15.43 -29.42 2.83
CA MET A 251 16.70 -29.80 3.44
C MET A 251 17.75 -30.14 2.38
N ALA A 252 18.93 -29.52 2.48
CA ALA A 252 20.09 -29.76 1.64
C ALA A 252 21.28 -30.12 2.55
N CYS A 253 21.44 -31.42 2.84
CA CYS A 253 22.43 -31.93 3.79
C CYS A 253 22.71 -33.43 3.57
N ASP A 254 23.85 -33.91 4.07
CA ASP A 254 24.25 -35.33 4.07
C ASP A 254 23.28 -36.23 4.82
N LEU A 255 23.22 -37.52 4.46
CA LEU A 255 22.39 -38.54 5.11
C LEU A 255 22.61 -38.63 6.64
N ASN A 256 23.83 -38.38 7.13
CA ASN A 256 24.16 -38.32 8.55
C ASN A 256 23.54 -37.10 9.27
N ASN A 257 23.44 -35.95 8.60
CA ASN A 257 22.79 -34.76 9.13
C ASN A 257 21.26 -34.87 8.99
N ALA A 258 20.77 -35.43 7.89
CA ALA A 258 19.36 -35.79 7.68
C ALA A 258 18.80 -36.65 8.83
N ARG A 259 19.53 -37.71 9.24
CA ARG A 259 19.17 -38.55 10.40
C ARG A 259 19.02 -37.74 11.69
N LYS A 260 19.98 -36.86 11.99
CA LYS A 260 19.94 -36.01 13.20
C LYS A 260 18.73 -35.07 13.19
N ILE A 261 18.42 -34.46 12.04
CA ILE A 261 17.28 -33.55 11.87
C ILE A 261 15.96 -34.31 12.07
N LEU A 262 15.77 -35.45 11.39
CA LEU A 262 14.54 -36.23 11.46
C LEU A 262 14.31 -36.82 12.87
N ASN A 263 15.37 -37.27 13.57
CA ASN A 263 15.29 -37.73 14.95
C ASN A 263 14.88 -36.63 15.96
N VAL A 264 15.17 -35.36 15.67
CA VAL A 264 14.69 -34.22 16.49
C VAL A 264 13.27 -33.81 16.08
N ALA A 265 12.99 -33.77 14.77
CA ALA A 265 11.67 -33.42 14.23
C ALA A 265 10.56 -34.41 14.65
N GLY A 266 10.88 -35.71 14.76
CA GLY A 266 9.96 -36.74 15.26
C GLY A 266 9.49 -36.46 16.69
N LYS A 267 10.37 -35.93 17.56
CA LYS A 267 10.04 -35.54 18.95
C LYS A 267 9.08 -34.33 19.05
N TYR A 268 8.83 -33.65 17.94
CA TYR A 268 7.87 -32.55 17.80
C TYR A 268 6.69 -32.92 16.88
N HIS A 269 6.45 -34.23 16.66
CA HIS A 269 5.43 -34.79 15.78
C HIS A 269 5.48 -34.33 14.31
N MET A 270 6.55 -33.67 13.87
CA MET A 270 6.64 -33.01 12.55
C MET A 270 6.69 -33.96 11.34
N LEU A 271 6.59 -35.27 11.56
CA LEU A 271 6.62 -36.30 10.51
C LEU A 271 5.20 -36.84 10.16
N HIS A 272 4.17 -36.49 10.93
CA HIS A 272 2.81 -37.03 10.81
C HIS A 272 1.90 -36.10 9.99
N GLY A 273 2.16 -35.97 8.68
CA GLY A 273 1.29 -35.26 7.73
C GLY A 273 1.26 -33.72 7.81
N ARG A 274 1.54 -33.11 8.97
CA ARG A 274 1.49 -31.64 9.16
C ARG A 274 2.62 -30.89 8.44
N PHE A 275 3.80 -31.48 8.29
CA PHE A 275 4.91 -30.84 7.57
C PHE A 275 5.34 -31.69 6.38
N LEU A 276 5.59 -31.01 5.26
CA LEU A 276 6.12 -31.64 4.06
C LEU A 276 7.64 -31.54 4.03
N TRP A 277 8.30 -32.66 3.73
CA TRP A 277 9.76 -32.76 3.72
C TRP A 277 10.26 -32.99 2.29
N LEU A 278 11.04 -32.04 1.77
CA LEU A 278 11.77 -32.16 0.50
C LEU A 278 13.27 -32.19 0.78
N TRP A 279 13.92 -33.32 0.51
CA TRP A 279 15.38 -33.44 0.58
C TRP A 279 16.03 -33.29 -0.79
N LEU A 280 17.13 -32.53 -0.85
CA LEU A 280 17.98 -32.42 -2.03
C LEU A 280 19.15 -33.40 -1.85
N ASP A 281 19.08 -34.58 -2.49
CA ASP A 281 20.15 -35.59 -2.46
C ASP A 281 21.29 -35.16 -3.40
N LEU A 282 22.05 -34.17 -2.94
CA LEU A 282 23.18 -33.60 -3.66
C LEU A 282 24.39 -34.55 -3.74
N LYS A 283 24.42 -35.65 -2.96
CA LYS A 283 25.53 -36.62 -2.97
C LYS A 283 25.23 -37.93 -3.70
N ALA A 284 24.01 -38.12 -4.21
CA ALA A 284 23.52 -39.39 -4.76
C ALA A 284 23.71 -40.57 -3.77
N GLU A 285 23.38 -40.32 -2.50
CA GLU A 285 23.45 -41.27 -1.39
C GLU A 285 22.27 -42.26 -1.41
N LEU A 286 21.16 -41.92 -2.09
CA LEU A 286 20.00 -42.80 -2.25
C LEU A 286 20.25 -44.03 -3.13
N ARG A 287 20.42 -45.19 -2.49
CA ARG A 287 20.38 -46.53 -3.12
C ARG A 287 18.92 -46.98 -3.32
N PRO A 288 18.41 -47.13 -4.56
CA PRO A 288 16.99 -47.43 -4.80
C PRO A 288 16.60 -48.90 -4.53
N ASN A 289 17.54 -49.83 -4.78
CA ASN A 289 17.23 -51.26 -4.94
C ASN A 289 17.62 -52.16 -3.75
N GLU A 290 18.14 -51.62 -2.65
CA GLU A 290 18.44 -52.44 -1.47
C GLU A 290 17.16 -52.86 -0.74
N PRO A 291 16.97 -54.14 -0.41
CA PRO A 291 15.84 -54.57 0.40
C PRO A 291 15.95 -54.01 1.82
N SER A 292 14.86 -53.47 2.36
CA SER A 292 14.74 -53.19 3.79
C SER A 292 14.03 -54.36 4.47
N LEU A 293 14.78 -55.17 5.21
CA LEU A 293 14.21 -56.05 6.23
C LEU A 293 13.80 -55.18 7.42
N LEU A 294 12.50 -55.09 7.67
CA LEU A 294 11.90 -54.37 8.80
C LEU A 294 11.30 -55.38 9.77
N SER A 295 11.64 -55.26 11.06
CA SER A 295 10.98 -56.02 12.11
C SER A 295 9.59 -55.44 12.42
N SER A 296 8.67 -56.31 12.84
CA SER A 296 7.22 -56.04 12.92
C SER A 296 6.80 -54.95 13.92
N HIS A 297 7.66 -54.56 14.87
CA HIS A 297 7.31 -53.58 15.92
C HIS A 297 7.18 -52.13 15.44
N ALA A 298 7.73 -51.75 14.28
CA ALA A 298 7.71 -50.35 13.82
C ALA A 298 6.33 -49.87 13.31
N ILE A 299 5.42 -50.79 12.97
CA ILE A 299 4.15 -50.48 12.29
C ILE A 299 3.04 -50.09 13.27
N TYR A 300 3.10 -50.56 14.52
CA TYR A 300 1.96 -50.53 15.45
C TYR A 300 1.52 -49.11 15.88
N ASN A 301 2.42 -48.12 15.82
CA ASN A 301 2.15 -46.74 16.24
C ASN A 301 1.46 -45.86 15.17
N PHE A 302 1.19 -46.37 13.95
CA PHE A 302 0.69 -45.55 12.83
C PHE A 302 -0.78 -45.77 12.45
N LEU A 303 -1.50 -46.71 13.08
CA LEU A 303 -2.88 -47.08 12.69
C LEU A 303 -3.97 -46.77 13.74
N THR A 304 -3.62 -46.36 14.97
CA THR A 304 -4.56 -46.25 16.10
C THR A 304 -4.90 -44.80 16.48
N SER A 305 -5.55 -44.04 15.59
CA SER A 305 -6.20 -42.76 15.97
C SER A 305 -7.36 -42.32 15.05
N SER A 306 -8.02 -43.25 14.35
CA SER A 306 -9.28 -42.98 13.62
C SER A 306 -10.44 -43.78 14.21
N ASN A 307 -10.94 -43.33 15.37
CA ASN A 307 -12.32 -43.49 15.87
C ASN A 307 -12.43 -43.10 17.35
N ARG A 308 -12.96 -41.91 17.63
CA ARG A 308 -13.99 -41.64 18.67
C ARG A 308 -14.43 -40.18 18.65
N LEU A 309 -15.75 -39.98 18.62
CA LEU A 309 -16.43 -38.70 18.78
C LEU A 309 -16.87 -38.54 20.25
N GLU A 310 -17.07 -37.30 20.70
CA GLU A 310 -17.89 -36.87 21.86
C GLU A 310 -17.83 -37.66 23.19
N ASN A 311 -17.35 -37.00 24.25
CA ASN A 311 -18.23 -36.44 25.30
C ASN A 311 -17.48 -35.51 26.28
N ASN A 312 -18.21 -34.88 27.21
CA ASN A 312 -17.82 -33.63 27.90
C ASN A 312 -17.32 -33.77 29.36
N LEU A 313 -16.69 -32.68 29.85
CA LEU A 313 -16.51 -32.25 31.27
C LEU A 313 -15.41 -32.98 32.13
N PRO A 314 -14.90 -32.37 33.22
CA PRO A 314 -13.44 -32.29 33.43
C PRO A 314 -12.90 -32.58 34.85
N MET A 315 -11.60 -32.29 35.04
CA MET A 315 -10.78 -32.27 36.28
C MET A 315 -10.28 -33.62 36.82
N ALA A 316 -8.94 -33.73 36.94
CA ALA A 316 -8.21 -33.87 38.20
C ALA A 316 -6.69 -33.76 37.97
N GLU A 317 -5.92 -33.34 38.98
CA GLU A 317 -4.45 -33.44 38.98
C GLU A 317 -3.96 -34.67 39.75
N ASN A 318 -2.69 -35.03 39.52
CA ASN A 318 -1.79 -35.77 40.43
C ASN A 318 -2.16 -37.21 40.87
N THR A 319 -1.46 -38.19 40.29
CA THR A 319 -1.00 -39.38 41.02
C THR A 319 0.47 -39.70 40.72
N MET A 320 1.13 -40.35 41.69
CA MET A 320 2.55 -40.72 41.69
C MET A 320 2.89 -41.76 40.59
N LYS A 321 4.09 -41.83 39.99
CA LYS A 321 5.47 -41.85 40.54
C LYS A 321 5.82 -43.16 41.25
N HIS A 322 6.05 -44.22 40.48
CA HIS A 322 6.96 -45.38 40.67
C HIS A 322 7.01 -46.08 39.28
N ILE A 323 8.10 -46.67 38.79
CA ILE A 323 9.09 -47.53 39.42
C ILE A 323 10.54 -47.03 39.19
N ALA A 324 11.36 -47.20 40.23
CA ALA A 324 12.82 -47.01 40.30
C ALA A 324 13.52 -48.38 40.08
N ASN A 325 14.82 -48.56 39.79
CA ASN A 325 16.02 -47.71 39.60
C ASN A 325 17.13 -48.63 39.01
N LEU A 326 18.41 -48.21 39.10
CA LEU A 326 19.63 -49.05 39.26
C LEU A 326 20.30 -49.67 37.99
N VAL A 327 21.65 -49.78 37.89
CA VAL A 327 22.78 -49.02 38.52
C VAL A 327 24.16 -49.40 37.90
N LEU A 328 25.17 -48.51 38.01
CA LEU A 328 26.67 -48.65 37.96
C LEU A 328 27.39 -49.45 36.84
N ASP A 329 28.65 -49.17 36.45
CA ASP A 329 29.35 -47.88 36.19
C ASP A 329 30.37 -48.03 35.00
N ASP A 330 31.72 -48.04 34.98
CA ASP A 330 32.88 -47.90 35.92
C ASP A 330 34.18 -47.55 35.08
N GLU A 331 35.34 -47.24 35.69
CA GLU A 331 36.52 -46.60 35.01
C GLU A 331 37.89 -47.36 35.03
N ALA A 332 38.77 -47.03 34.05
CA ALA A 332 40.25 -47.05 34.15
C ALA A 332 40.85 -46.16 33.02
N HIS A 333 41.80 -45.20 33.17
CA HIS A 333 43.13 -45.16 33.84
C HIS A 333 44.24 -45.93 33.04
N THR A 334 45.48 -45.44 32.80
CA THR A 334 46.17 -44.15 33.08
C THR A 334 47.52 -44.03 32.30
N ASN A 335 48.04 -42.80 32.12
CA ASN A 335 49.47 -42.42 31.88
C ASN A 335 50.14 -42.86 30.53
N SER A 336 51.21 -42.23 30.00
CA SER A 336 52.28 -41.37 30.59
C SER A 336 52.87 -40.30 29.60
N LEU A 337 53.80 -39.45 30.06
CA LEU A 337 54.53 -38.43 29.27
C LEU A 337 55.84 -38.94 28.64
N SER A 338 56.24 -38.38 27.48
CA SER A 338 57.65 -38.20 27.12
C SER A 338 57.91 -37.02 26.17
N ASN A 339 58.83 -36.15 26.57
CA ASN A 339 59.19 -34.83 26.04
C ASN A 339 59.71 -34.75 24.57
N LEU A 340 59.39 -33.62 23.93
CA LEU A 340 60.33 -32.66 23.32
C LEU A 340 61.36 -33.17 22.27
N VAL A 341 60.90 -33.53 21.07
CA VAL A 341 61.64 -33.34 19.81
C VAL A 341 60.66 -32.88 18.72
N ASN A 342 61.11 -32.11 17.73
CA ASN A 342 60.35 -31.63 16.55
C ASN A 342 59.27 -30.55 16.76
N ASP A 343 59.59 -29.47 17.49
CA ASP A 343 58.92 -28.16 17.29
C ASP A 343 59.35 -27.46 15.96
N ILE A 344 60.15 -28.15 15.15
CA ILE A 344 60.57 -27.75 13.80
C ILE A 344 60.06 -28.79 12.80
N HIS A 345 58.76 -28.75 12.48
CA HIS A 345 58.19 -29.18 11.17
C HIS A 345 56.68 -28.85 11.04
N ARG A 346 56.25 -27.65 11.47
CA ARG A 346 54.97 -27.10 10.98
C ARG A 346 55.10 -26.75 9.48
N LEU A 347 54.00 -26.91 8.74
CA LEU A 347 53.82 -26.70 7.29
C LEU A 347 54.20 -27.87 6.37
N GLN A 348 53.44 -28.98 6.39
CA GLN A 348 53.05 -29.74 5.18
C GLN A 348 51.98 -30.83 5.44
N ASP A 349 50.72 -30.42 5.65
CA ASP A 349 49.58 -31.33 5.56
C ASP A 349 49.05 -31.37 4.11
N TYR A 350 49.19 -32.53 3.45
CA TYR A 350 48.17 -33.19 2.61
C TYR A 350 48.78 -34.38 1.86
N HIS A 351 48.82 -35.57 2.47
CA HIS A 351 48.88 -36.81 1.71
C HIS A 351 48.13 -37.97 2.34
N TRP A 352 47.80 -38.94 1.48
CA TRP A 352 47.16 -40.20 1.82
C TRP A 352 48.23 -41.22 2.25
N GLN A 353 47.83 -42.29 2.95
CA GLN A 353 48.64 -43.50 3.09
C GLN A 353 47.79 -44.76 2.90
N ASP A 354 48.42 -45.75 2.27
CA ASP A 354 47.85 -47.03 1.89
C ASP A 354 47.97 -48.10 3.01
N LYS A 355 47.47 -49.30 2.74
CA LYS A 355 47.93 -50.54 3.40
C LYS A 355 48.30 -51.59 2.36
N ALA A 356 49.33 -52.38 2.69
CA ALA A 356 50.03 -53.31 1.80
C ALA A 356 49.33 -54.69 1.66
N PRO A 357 49.67 -55.50 0.63
CA PRO A 357 48.93 -56.70 0.26
C PRO A 357 49.48 -58.02 0.86
N ILE A 358 48.68 -59.09 0.78
CA ILE A 358 49.04 -60.48 1.12
C ILE A 358 48.66 -61.43 -0.05
N LYS A 359 49.36 -62.56 -0.19
CA LYS A 359 49.45 -63.40 -1.40
C LYS A 359 48.29 -64.39 -1.63
N LYS A 360 48.14 -64.79 -2.91
CA LYS A 360 47.33 -65.91 -3.44
C LYS A 360 47.63 -67.28 -2.80
N ARG A 361 46.63 -68.17 -2.87
CA ARG A 361 46.76 -69.54 -3.43
C ARG A 361 45.46 -69.90 -4.19
N ASP A 362 45.51 -70.91 -5.06
CA ASP A 362 44.63 -71.01 -6.24
C ASP A 362 43.57 -72.14 -6.22
N ASP A 363 42.71 -72.13 -7.25
CA ASP A 363 41.94 -73.22 -7.90
C ASP A 363 40.42 -73.49 -7.60
N LYS A 364 39.65 -73.52 -8.72
CA LYS A 364 38.41 -74.29 -9.03
C LYS A 364 37.01 -73.90 -8.49
N SER A 365 36.38 -72.96 -9.20
CA SER A 365 35.14 -73.10 -10.02
C SER A 365 33.86 -73.81 -9.50
N PHE A 366 32.72 -73.08 -9.59
CA PHE A 366 31.31 -73.49 -9.44
C PHE A 366 30.88 -73.91 -8.00
N THR A 367 29.65 -73.69 -7.51
CA THR A 367 28.39 -73.20 -8.14
C THR A 367 27.67 -72.16 -7.23
N PHE A 368 26.34 -72.00 -7.34
CA PHE A 368 25.51 -70.95 -6.71
C PHE A 368 25.02 -71.27 -5.27
N ASP A 369 24.57 -70.19 -4.62
CA ASP A 369 23.61 -70.06 -3.49
C ASP A 369 24.06 -70.19 -2.00
N ASP A 370 23.35 -69.36 -1.22
CA ASP A 370 23.10 -69.22 0.24
C ASP A 370 24.20 -68.85 1.30
N ASP A 371 23.93 -67.69 1.91
CA ASP A 371 24.07 -67.20 3.30
C ASP A 371 25.40 -67.11 4.13
N ASP A 372 25.47 -65.95 4.82
CA ASP A 372 26.18 -65.54 6.05
C ASP A 372 27.51 -66.18 6.50
N GLU A 373 28.57 -65.35 6.54
CA GLU A 373 28.97 -64.67 7.80
C GLU A 373 29.88 -63.45 7.53
N ALA A 374 29.54 -62.27 8.08
CA ALA A 374 30.41 -61.09 8.06
C ALA A 374 30.37 -60.34 9.41
N ARG A 375 31.47 -60.41 10.16
CA ARG A 375 31.60 -59.77 11.49
C ARG A 375 31.69 -58.23 11.41
N PRO A 376 31.28 -57.49 12.47
CA PRO A 376 30.75 -56.16 12.29
C PRO A 376 31.78 -55.02 12.35
N SER A 377 32.07 -54.43 11.19
CA SER A 377 32.48 -53.02 11.05
C SER A 377 31.72 -52.38 9.87
N ASP A 378 31.38 -51.10 9.99
CA ASP A 378 30.66 -50.29 8.99
C ASP A 378 29.31 -50.86 8.48
N LYS A 379 28.32 -50.95 9.38
CA LYS A 379 26.90 -51.08 8.98
C LYS A 379 26.45 -49.88 8.13
N ILE A 380 26.43 -50.07 6.82
CA ILE A 380 26.03 -49.06 5.82
C ILE A 380 24.64 -48.47 6.15
N LEU A 381 24.55 -47.14 6.11
CA LEU A 381 23.38 -46.40 6.56
C LEU A 381 22.20 -46.51 5.57
N ASN A 382 21.28 -47.45 5.78
CA ASN A 382 20.09 -47.57 4.91
C ASN A 382 19.07 -46.44 5.20
N SER A 383 18.92 -45.51 4.26
CA SER A 383 17.98 -44.37 4.30
C SER A 383 16.53 -44.75 4.67
N LYS A 384 16.08 -45.94 4.24
CA LYS A 384 14.72 -46.45 4.45
C LYS A 384 14.37 -46.71 5.93
N THR A 385 15.36 -46.70 6.82
CA THR A 385 15.16 -47.04 8.25
C THR A 385 14.71 -45.86 9.12
N PHE A 386 14.79 -44.61 8.63
CA PHE A 386 14.51 -43.41 9.44
C PHE A 386 13.81 -42.25 8.69
N MET A 387 13.54 -42.41 7.39
CA MET A 387 12.80 -41.43 6.60
C MET A 387 11.30 -41.79 6.58
N PRO A 388 10.37 -40.83 6.78
CA PRO A 388 8.94 -41.11 6.83
C PRO A 388 8.38 -41.42 5.43
N VAL A 389 7.29 -42.21 5.41
CA VAL A 389 6.49 -42.45 4.19
C VAL A 389 5.96 -41.13 3.67
N GLY A 390 5.97 -40.94 2.34
CA GLY A 390 5.56 -39.69 1.69
C GLY A 390 6.62 -38.58 1.71
N MET A 391 7.83 -38.85 2.18
CA MET A 391 8.96 -37.93 2.03
C MET A 391 9.38 -37.82 0.56
N LEU A 392 9.63 -36.59 0.12
CA LEU A 392 10.13 -36.30 -1.23
C LEU A 392 11.65 -36.13 -1.23
N ALA A 393 12.31 -36.68 -2.24
CA ALA A 393 13.74 -36.48 -2.48
C ALA A 393 14.00 -36.10 -3.95
N LEU A 394 14.63 -34.96 -4.19
CA LEU A 394 15.12 -34.55 -5.50
C LEU A 394 16.53 -35.09 -5.70
N ARG A 395 16.72 -35.93 -6.71
CA ARG A 395 18.02 -36.55 -7.04
C ARG A 395 18.43 -36.24 -8.47
N PRO A 396 19.68 -35.82 -8.75
CA PRO A 396 20.19 -35.69 -10.12
C PRO A 396 20.20 -37.05 -10.84
N SER A 397 19.82 -37.05 -12.11
CA SER A 397 20.10 -38.17 -13.01
C SER A 397 21.57 -38.16 -13.39
N SER A 398 22.19 -39.33 -13.61
CA SER A 398 23.37 -39.38 -14.47
C SER A 398 22.98 -38.99 -15.89
N MET A 399 23.75 -38.10 -16.52
CA MET A 399 23.67 -37.88 -17.96
C MET A 399 24.10 -39.19 -18.63
N LYS A 400 23.13 -39.96 -19.13
CA LYS A 400 23.43 -41.17 -19.88
C LYS A 400 24.07 -40.78 -21.21
N ILE A 401 25.09 -41.55 -21.60
CA ILE A 401 25.72 -41.46 -22.92
C ILE A 401 25.48 -42.81 -23.60
N SER A 402 24.37 -42.89 -24.32
CA SER A 402 23.98 -43.98 -25.19
C SER A 402 24.57 -43.78 -26.59
N GLY A 403 24.72 -44.87 -27.35
CA GLY A 403 25.08 -44.78 -28.77
C GLY A 403 24.05 -43.92 -29.52
N GLY A 404 24.52 -42.83 -30.15
CA GLY A 404 23.69 -41.86 -30.88
C GLY A 404 23.39 -40.55 -30.14
N ASP A 405 23.86 -40.33 -28.91
CA ASP A 405 23.47 -39.15 -28.13
C ASP A 405 24.04 -37.82 -28.65
N ALA A 406 23.13 -36.90 -29.00
CA ALA A 406 23.40 -35.53 -29.44
C ALA A 406 24.09 -34.63 -28.37
N ILE A 407 24.34 -35.14 -27.17
CA ILE A 407 25.12 -34.45 -26.13
C ILE A 407 26.61 -34.49 -26.47
N LEU A 408 27.14 -35.63 -26.93
CA LEU A 408 28.56 -35.77 -27.26
C LEU A 408 28.91 -34.97 -28.52
N SER A 409 28.09 -35.06 -29.58
CA SER A 409 28.32 -34.28 -30.80
C SER A 409 28.13 -32.77 -30.59
N ARG A 410 27.15 -32.33 -29.80
CA ARG A 410 27.05 -30.91 -29.40
C ARG A 410 28.28 -30.48 -28.59
N MET A 411 28.68 -31.25 -27.58
CA MET A 411 29.88 -30.96 -26.78
C MET A 411 31.10 -30.77 -27.67
N LEU A 412 31.41 -31.74 -28.54
CA LEU A 412 32.59 -31.66 -29.42
C LEU A 412 32.49 -30.49 -30.41
N ARG A 413 31.30 -30.18 -30.94
CA ARG A 413 31.08 -29.03 -31.83
C ARG A 413 31.24 -27.68 -31.12
N GLU A 414 30.75 -27.53 -29.89
CA GLU A 414 31.03 -26.32 -29.11
C GLU A 414 32.54 -26.23 -28.77
N THR A 415 33.25 -27.36 -28.61
CA THR A 415 34.73 -27.32 -28.41
C THR A 415 35.51 -26.95 -29.66
N SER A 416 35.14 -27.44 -30.86
CA SER A 416 35.80 -27.06 -32.11
C SER A 416 35.57 -25.57 -32.39
N GLN A 417 34.34 -25.10 -32.23
CA GLN A 417 34.00 -23.67 -32.34
C GLN A 417 34.72 -22.81 -31.28
N ALA A 418 34.86 -23.25 -30.04
CA ALA A 418 35.64 -22.53 -29.03
C ALA A 418 37.13 -22.45 -29.39
N LEU A 419 37.70 -23.56 -29.91
CA LEU A 419 39.09 -23.68 -30.31
C LEU A 419 39.41 -22.78 -31.51
N ASP A 420 38.65 -22.88 -32.61
CA ASP A 420 38.81 -22.04 -33.80
C ASP A 420 38.66 -20.55 -33.44
N ASN A 421 37.68 -20.18 -32.60
CA ASN A 421 37.50 -18.80 -32.14
C ASN A 421 38.70 -18.28 -31.32
N THR A 422 39.41 -19.13 -30.56
CA THR A 422 40.66 -18.71 -29.90
C THR A 422 41.84 -18.65 -30.87
N PHE A 423 41.92 -19.53 -31.86
CA PHE A 423 42.98 -19.46 -32.87
C PHE A 423 42.84 -18.23 -33.77
N LEU A 424 41.61 -17.83 -34.14
CA LEU A 424 41.35 -16.60 -34.89
C LEU A 424 41.75 -15.34 -34.09
N GLU A 425 41.36 -15.27 -32.81
CA GLU A 425 41.65 -14.16 -31.90
C GLU A 425 43.16 -13.97 -31.67
N TYR A 426 43.92 -15.07 -31.48
CA TYR A 426 45.37 -15.03 -31.26
C TYR A 426 46.22 -15.27 -32.51
N LYS A 427 45.62 -15.32 -33.72
CA LYS A 427 46.30 -15.62 -34.99
C LYS A 427 47.51 -14.74 -35.25
N SER A 428 47.37 -13.43 -34.97
CA SER A 428 48.43 -12.43 -35.12
C SER A 428 49.55 -12.56 -34.07
N ALA A 429 49.26 -13.11 -32.89
CA ALA A 429 50.25 -13.38 -31.85
C ALA A 429 51.02 -14.67 -32.12
N ILE A 430 50.32 -15.74 -32.54
CA ILE A 430 50.91 -17.03 -32.90
C ILE A 430 51.84 -16.88 -34.11
N ASN A 431 51.42 -16.15 -35.14
CA ASN A 431 52.24 -15.86 -36.33
C ASN A 431 53.49 -14.99 -36.06
N ARG A 432 53.65 -14.43 -34.85
CA ARG A 432 54.85 -13.67 -34.44
C ARG A 432 55.90 -14.52 -33.71
N LEU A 433 55.58 -15.77 -33.35
CA LEU A 433 56.49 -16.67 -32.64
C LEU A 433 57.39 -17.43 -33.62
N ARG A 434 58.67 -17.59 -33.27
CA ARG A 434 59.59 -18.49 -34.01
C ARG A 434 59.29 -19.94 -33.68
N GLU A 435 59.60 -20.87 -34.58
CA GLU A 435 59.29 -22.30 -34.41
C GLU A 435 59.88 -22.92 -33.13
N ALA A 436 61.11 -22.53 -32.75
CA ALA A 436 61.70 -22.93 -31.46
C ALA A 436 60.85 -22.47 -30.26
N GLN A 437 60.38 -21.22 -30.25
CA GLN A 437 59.52 -20.71 -29.17
C GLN A 437 58.16 -21.44 -29.13
N ILE A 438 57.61 -21.81 -30.30
CA ILE A 438 56.38 -22.62 -30.36
C ILE A 438 56.63 -24.01 -29.74
N LYS A 439 57.80 -24.61 -29.98
CA LYS A 439 58.21 -25.88 -29.36
C LYS A 439 58.28 -25.74 -27.83
N ASP A 440 58.99 -24.74 -27.34
CA ASP A 440 59.23 -24.53 -25.90
C ASP A 440 57.95 -24.14 -25.13
N TYR A 441 57.00 -23.44 -25.77
CA TYR A 441 55.73 -23.10 -25.13
C TYR A 441 54.68 -24.21 -25.23
N PHE A 442 54.56 -24.91 -26.36
CA PHE A 442 53.40 -25.78 -26.63
C PHE A 442 53.68 -27.29 -26.60
N ILE A 443 54.90 -27.73 -26.30
CA ILE A 443 55.17 -29.12 -25.88
C ILE A 443 55.33 -29.15 -24.35
N PRO A 444 54.36 -29.68 -23.59
CA PRO A 444 54.53 -29.91 -22.15
C PRO A 444 55.47 -31.08 -21.89
N THR A 445 56.45 -30.91 -21.01
CA THR A 445 57.24 -32.01 -20.42
C THR A 445 56.57 -32.47 -19.13
N CYS A 446 56.29 -33.77 -18.99
CA CYS A 446 55.76 -34.32 -17.74
C CYS A 446 56.82 -34.37 -16.63
N PHE A 447 58.08 -34.54 -17.01
CA PHE A 447 59.21 -34.52 -16.08
C PHE A 447 59.75 -33.08 -15.95
N PHE A 448 60.02 -32.68 -14.70
CA PHE A 448 60.37 -31.30 -14.37
C PHE A 448 61.86 -31.03 -14.63
N SER A 449 62.20 -30.52 -15.81
CA SER A 449 63.55 -29.99 -16.07
C SER A 449 63.74 -28.67 -15.32
N SER A 450 64.72 -28.63 -14.41
CA SER A 450 65.00 -27.45 -13.57
C SER A 450 65.85 -26.41 -14.30
N ASP A 451 65.30 -25.77 -15.34
CA ASP A 451 66.00 -24.69 -16.05
C ASP A 451 65.10 -23.52 -16.48
N LYS A 452 65.58 -22.31 -16.19
CA LYS A 452 65.08 -20.95 -16.54
C LYS A 452 63.60 -20.57 -16.27
N ASN A 453 63.45 -19.72 -15.25
CA ASN A 453 62.39 -18.71 -15.21
C ASN A 453 62.50 -17.76 -16.43
N HIS A 454 61.65 -17.92 -17.45
CA HIS A 454 61.55 -16.98 -18.57
C HIS A 454 60.31 -16.06 -18.44
N PRO A 455 60.46 -14.72 -18.53
CA PRO A 455 59.37 -13.76 -18.38
C PRO A 455 58.49 -13.64 -19.65
N MET A 456 58.11 -14.77 -20.24
CA MET A 456 57.36 -14.83 -21.50
C MET A 456 56.27 -15.93 -21.50
N LEU A 457 55.80 -16.28 -20.30
CA LEU A 457 54.77 -17.30 -20.06
C LEU A 457 53.31 -16.77 -20.27
N GLU A 458 53.15 -15.47 -20.48
CA GLU A 458 51.85 -14.81 -20.58
C GLU A 458 51.04 -15.23 -21.80
N ILE A 459 51.66 -15.40 -22.98
CA ILE A 459 50.92 -15.73 -24.22
C ILE A 459 50.25 -17.12 -24.09
N LYS A 460 50.99 -18.13 -23.61
CA LYS A 460 50.44 -19.47 -23.32
C LYS A 460 49.31 -19.38 -22.31
N THR A 461 49.56 -18.75 -21.16
CA THR A 461 48.57 -18.71 -20.06
C THR A 461 47.34 -17.87 -20.40
N ASN A 462 47.45 -16.85 -21.24
CA ASN A 462 46.31 -16.10 -21.77
C ASN A 462 45.49 -16.92 -22.77
N ILE A 463 46.12 -17.61 -23.74
CA ILE A 463 45.41 -18.52 -24.66
C ILE A 463 44.70 -19.63 -23.86
N SER A 464 45.40 -20.27 -22.92
CA SER A 464 44.82 -21.30 -22.04
C SER A 464 43.66 -20.75 -21.19
N ARG A 465 43.75 -19.52 -20.69
CA ARG A 465 42.69 -18.85 -19.93
C ARG A 465 41.47 -18.55 -20.80
N THR A 466 41.66 -17.93 -21.96
CA THR A 466 40.57 -17.55 -22.87
C THR A 466 39.86 -18.80 -23.42
N LEU A 467 40.59 -19.84 -23.79
CA LEU A 467 40.01 -21.14 -24.19
C LEU A 467 39.22 -21.77 -23.03
N THR A 468 39.78 -21.81 -21.82
CA THR A 468 39.07 -22.33 -20.63
C THR A 468 37.79 -21.51 -20.33
N MET A 469 37.81 -20.19 -20.49
CA MET A 469 36.63 -19.35 -20.26
C MET A 469 35.51 -19.67 -21.26
N LYS A 470 35.82 -19.69 -22.56
CA LYS A 470 34.84 -20.03 -23.61
C LYS A 470 34.29 -21.46 -23.42
N LEU A 471 35.17 -22.43 -23.13
CA LEU A 471 34.75 -23.81 -22.83
C LEU A 471 33.84 -23.89 -21.59
N ARG A 472 34.14 -23.17 -20.49
CA ARG A 472 33.28 -23.14 -19.30
C ARG A 472 31.89 -22.58 -19.59
N GLU A 473 31.80 -21.56 -20.44
CA GLU A 473 30.52 -20.96 -20.82
C GLU A 473 29.68 -21.93 -21.65
N SER A 474 30.22 -22.49 -22.73
CA SER A 474 29.52 -23.50 -23.55
C SER A 474 29.12 -24.74 -22.73
N MET A 475 30.00 -25.25 -21.86
CA MET A 475 29.66 -26.42 -21.02
C MET A 475 28.59 -26.09 -19.96
N ARG A 476 28.55 -24.87 -19.40
CA ARG A 476 27.47 -24.44 -18.49
C ARG A 476 26.13 -24.34 -19.21
N GLN A 477 26.11 -23.86 -20.46
CA GLN A 477 24.90 -23.84 -21.30
C GLN A 477 24.42 -25.26 -21.63
N ILE A 478 25.30 -26.18 -22.07
CA ILE A 478 24.93 -27.58 -22.32
C ILE A 478 24.43 -28.26 -21.03
N SER A 479 25.08 -28.00 -19.89
CA SER A 479 24.66 -28.53 -18.59
C SER A 479 23.25 -28.04 -18.22
N HIS A 480 23.00 -26.74 -18.27
CA HIS A 480 21.67 -26.17 -18.01
C HIS A 480 20.61 -26.72 -18.99
N ASP A 481 20.91 -26.89 -20.28
CA ASP A 481 19.96 -27.42 -21.27
C ASP A 481 19.61 -28.90 -21.07
N LYS A 482 20.53 -29.69 -20.47
CA LYS A 482 20.44 -31.17 -20.42
C LYS A 482 20.40 -31.76 -19.02
N ALA A 483 20.47 -30.95 -17.97
CA ALA A 483 20.30 -31.41 -16.59
C ALA A 483 18.91 -32.02 -16.38
N GLU A 484 18.86 -33.31 -16.05
CA GLU A 484 17.65 -34.01 -15.63
C GLU A 484 17.72 -34.33 -14.14
N PHE A 485 16.65 -34.01 -13.41
CA PHE A 485 16.47 -34.42 -12.00
C PHE A 485 15.24 -35.30 -11.86
N GLN A 486 15.34 -36.32 -11.02
CA GLN A 486 14.26 -37.23 -10.69
C GLN A 486 13.69 -36.84 -9.33
N LEU A 487 12.38 -36.61 -9.28
CA LEU A 487 11.68 -36.51 -8.00
C LEU A 487 11.32 -37.93 -7.55
N LEU A 488 11.74 -38.29 -6.35
CA LEU A 488 11.49 -39.59 -5.73
C LEU A 488 10.56 -39.43 -4.53
N ASN A 489 9.73 -40.44 -4.26
CA ASN A 489 8.87 -40.53 -3.09
C ASN A 489 9.13 -41.84 -2.35
N LEU A 490 9.18 -41.81 -1.01
CA LEU A 490 9.30 -43.01 -0.19
C LEU A 490 7.92 -43.63 0.05
N GLN A 491 7.61 -44.67 -0.72
CA GLN A 491 6.31 -45.36 -0.68
C GLN A 491 6.46 -46.75 -0.05
N ALA A 492 5.44 -47.19 0.69
CA ALA A 492 5.33 -48.58 1.15
C ALA A 492 4.71 -49.42 0.02
N VAL A 493 5.49 -50.31 -0.58
CA VAL A 493 5.05 -51.21 -1.65
C VAL A 493 4.80 -52.59 -1.05
N GLN A 494 3.59 -53.11 -1.20
CA GLN A 494 3.25 -54.48 -0.81
C GLN A 494 3.67 -55.43 -1.93
N PHE A 495 4.53 -56.40 -1.62
CA PHE A 495 4.90 -57.46 -2.55
C PHE A 495 3.96 -58.67 -2.39
N PRO A 496 3.76 -59.49 -3.44
CA PRO A 496 3.10 -60.79 -3.29
C PRO A 496 3.81 -61.61 -2.20
N GLY A 497 3.06 -62.22 -1.30
CA GLY A 497 3.58 -62.79 -0.05
C GLY A 497 3.47 -61.89 1.19
N ASN A 498 2.63 -60.84 1.12
CA ASN A 498 2.22 -59.99 2.25
C ASN A 498 3.35 -59.27 3.02
N LYS A 499 4.50 -59.04 2.38
CA LYS A 499 5.60 -58.23 2.92
C LYS A 499 5.52 -56.80 2.36
N THR A 500 5.25 -55.83 3.23
CA THR A 500 5.33 -54.40 2.90
C THR A 500 6.77 -53.92 3.00
N GLN A 501 7.32 -53.39 1.91
CA GLN A 501 8.70 -52.88 1.88
C GLN A 501 8.74 -51.42 1.41
N LEU A 502 9.57 -50.60 2.06
CA LEU A 502 9.78 -49.21 1.67
C LEU A 502 10.64 -49.13 0.39
N ARG A 503 10.13 -48.41 -0.61
CA ARG A 503 10.78 -48.23 -1.92
C ARG A 503 10.74 -46.76 -2.32
N TRP A 504 11.87 -46.26 -2.79
CA TRP A 504 11.94 -44.99 -3.50
C TRP A 504 11.39 -45.19 -4.91
N THR A 505 10.18 -44.73 -5.16
CA THR A 505 9.57 -44.70 -6.49
C THR A 505 9.82 -43.35 -7.14
N LYS A 506 9.90 -43.30 -8.47
CA LYS A 506 9.96 -42.05 -9.22
C LYS A 506 8.55 -41.48 -9.34
N VAL A 507 8.38 -40.22 -8.95
CA VAL A 507 7.11 -39.47 -9.02
C VAL A 507 7.24 -38.15 -9.80
N GLY A 508 8.33 -37.98 -10.54
CA GLY A 508 8.49 -36.83 -11.42
C GLY A 508 9.83 -36.76 -12.14
N LEU A 509 9.89 -35.88 -13.14
CA LEU A 509 11.08 -35.55 -13.92
C LEU A 509 11.13 -34.03 -14.14
N ILE A 510 12.27 -33.43 -13.79
CA ILE A 510 12.57 -32.02 -14.03
C ILE A 510 13.63 -31.96 -15.13
N ARG A 511 13.42 -31.14 -16.16
CA ARG A 511 14.38 -30.90 -17.26
C ARG A 511 14.79 -29.43 -17.32
N GLY A 512 16.11 -29.21 -17.38
CA GLY A 512 16.74 -27.90 -17.56
C GLY A 512 16.28 -26.82 -16.58
N GLY A 513 15.99 -27.22 -15.34
CA GLY A 513 15.48 -26.34 -14.28
C GLY A 513 14.15 -25.63 -14.59
N LYS A 514 13.36 -26.10 -15.58
CA LYS A 514 12.16 -25.38 -16.07
C LYS A 514 10.96 -26.28 -16.39
N ASP A 515 11.12 -27.35 -17.19
CA ASP A 515 10.01 -28.31 -17.43
C ASP A 515 9.90 -29.25 -16.23
N VAL A 516 8.78 -29.20 -15.51
CA VAL A 516 8.51 -29.99 -14.30
C VAL A 516 7.29 -30.86 -14.54
N ARG A 517 7.52 -32.17 -14.65
CA ARG A 517 6.48 -33.20 -14.77
C ARG A 517 6.39 -33.96 -13.47
N LEU A 518 5.18 -34.10 -12.95
CA LEU A 518 4.87 -34.76 -11.69
C LEU A 518 3.85 -35.87 -11.94
N ASP A 519 4.14 -37.04 -11.38
CA ASP A 519 3.26 -38.21 -11.35
C ASP A 519 2.51 -38.23 -9.99
N THR A 520 1.85 -39.34 -9.63
CA THR A 520 1.11 -39.43 -8.36
C THR A 520 2.02 -39.43 -7.13
N ILE A 521 1.81 -38.45 -6.25
CA ILE A 521 2.53 -38.29 -4.97
C ILE A 521 1.67 -38.88 -3.85
N MET A 522 2.23 -39.82 -3.10
CA MET A 522 1.71 -40.24 -1.80
C MET A 522 2.21 -39.26 -0.73
N TRP A 523 1.34 -38.80 0.16
CA TRP A 523 1.70 -37.83 1.20
C TRP A 523 1.95 -38.50 2.55
N PRO A 524 2.65 -37.85 3.51
CA PRO A 524 2.85 -38.41 4.83
C PRO A 524 1.50 -38.62 5.54
N GLY A 525 1.24 -39.87 5.94
CA GLY A 525 -0.10 -40.35 6.31
C GLY A 525 -0.65 -41.43 5.37
N GLY A 526 -0.07 -41.60 4.18
CA GLY A 526 -0.40 -42.70 3.25
C GLY A 526 -1.53 -42.41 2.25
N GLY A 527 -2.10 -41.20 2.26
CA GLY A 527 -3.11 -40.75 1.29
C GLY A 527 -2.51 -40.27 -0.04
N ILE A 528 -3.31 -40.36 -1.11
CA ILE A 528 -3.04 -39.70 -2.41
C ILE A 528 -3.41 -38.20 -2.32
N VAL A 529 -4.41 -37.88 -1.49
CA VAL A 529 -4.75 -36.53 -1.06
C VAL A 529 -3.93 -36.20 0.21
N PRO A 530 -3.41 -34.97 0.38
CA PRO A 530 -2.80 -34.57 1.64
C PRO A 530 -3.83 -34.56 2.79
N ALA A 531 -3.47 -35.13 3.93
CA ALA A 531 -4.38 -35.30 5.09
C ALA A 531 -5.00 -33.98 5.63
N TYR A 532 -4.44 -32.81 5.30
CA TYR A 532 -5.02 -31.50 5.66
C TYR A 532 -6.25 -31.10 4.82
N LEU A 533 -6.46 -31.70 3.64
CA LEU A 533 -7.61 -31.43 2.77
C LEU A 533 -8.85 -32.25 3.16
N GLU A 534 -8.65 -33.45 3.73
CA GLU A 534 -9.76 -34.35 4.10
C GLU A 534 -10.52 -33.89 5.35
N GLN A 535 -9.91 -33.06 6.21
CA GLN A 535 -10.54 -32.55 7.43
C GLN A 535 -11.38 -31.27 7.23
N GLY A 536 -11.61 -30.83 5.98
CA GLY A 536 -12.29 -29.55 5.69
C GLY A 536 -11.52 -28.31 6.15
N GLY A 537 -10.24 -28.47 6.50
CA GLY A 537 -9.38 -27.45 7.10
C GLY A 537 -8.92 -26.36 6.13
N GLU A 538 -8.54 -25.22 6.70
CA GLU A 538 -8.04 -24.06 5.95
C GLU A 538 -6.81 -24.41 5.10
N LYS A 539 -6.74 -23.86 3.88
CA LYS A 539 -5.69 -24.15 2.89
C LYS A 539 -4.29 -23.92 3.46
N VAL A 540 -3.55 -25.01 3.68
CA VAL A 540 -2.15 -24.98 4.13
C VAL A 540 -1.28 -24.27 3.09
N GLY A 541 -0.44 -23.33 3.53
CA GLY A 541 0.48 -22.57 2.69
C GLY A 541 0.12 -21.11 2.45
N MET A 542 -1.08 -20.64 2.83
CA MET A 542 -1.43 -19.21 2.77
C MET A 542 -0.51 -18.40 3.71
N PRO A 543 0.14 -17.31 3.25
CA PRO A 543 1.02 -16.51 4.09
C PRO A 543 0.22 -15.79 5.19
N GLN A 544 0.82 -15.62 6.37
CA GLN A 544 0.21 -14.92 7.50
C GLN A 544 0.95 -13.61 7.80
N TYR A 545 0.22 -12.49 7.79
CA TYR A 545 0.75 -11.15 8.07
C TYR A 545 0.23 -10.58 9.40
N ARG A 546 1.07 -9.85 10.13
CA ARG A 546 0.61 -9.04 11.26
C ARG A 546 0.16 -7.69 10.75
N ILE A 547 -1.08 -7.32 11.09
CA ILE A 547 -1.73 -6.09 10.63
C ILE A 547 -2.03 -5.20 11.83
N VAL A 548 -1.46 -4.01 11.81
CA VAL A 548 -1.72 -2.98 12.83
C VAL A 548 -2.83 -2.03 12.35
N THR A 549 -3.65 -1.54 13.28
CA THR A 549 -4.67 -0.52 13.01
C THR A 549 -4.75 0.54 14.11
N ALA A 550 -5.46 1.64 13.86
CA ALA A 550 -5.75 2.71 14.81
C ALA A 550 -7.26 2.95 14.86
N LEU A 551 -7.77 3.49 15.98
CA LEU A 551 -9.20 3.70 16.17
C LEU A 551 -9.62 5.03 15.56
N ALA A 552 -10.64 5.00 14.69
CA ALA A 552 -11.20 6.17 14.02
C ALA A 552 -12.56 5.79 13.41
N PRO A 553 -13.69 6.13 14.07
CA PRO A 553 -15.01 5.94 13.48
C PRO A 553 -15.18 6.77 12.18
N PRO A 554 -15.83 6.25 11.13
CA PRO A 554 -16.46 4.94 10.98
C PRO A 554 -15.50 3.87 10.39
N PHE A 555 -14.23 4.20 10.15
CA PHE A 555 -13.25 3.33 9.49
C PHE A 555 -12.85 2.12 10.34
N ILE A 556 -12.56 2.33 11.63
CA ILE A 556 -12.36 1.30 12.65
C ILE A 556 -13.00 1.72 13.97
N MET A 557 -13.95 0.90 14.43
CA MET A 557 -14.62 0.92 15.72
C MET A 557 -14.41 -0.43 16.43
N VAL A 558 -14.65 -0.47 17.75
CA VAL A 558 -14.42 -1.68 18.56
C VAL A 558 -15.56 -1.95 19.54
N THR A 559 -16.09 -3.17 19.50
CA THR A 559 -17.03 -3.74 20.48
C THR A 559 -16.37 -4.83 21.32
N ASN A 560 -17.00 -5.19 22.43
CA ASN A 560 -16.67 -6.40 23.20
C ASN A 560 -17.25 -7.64 22.49
N LEU A 561 -16.72 -8.83 22.81
CA LEU A 561 -17.26 -10.10 22.33
C LEU A 561 -18.67 -10.32 22.89
N GLN A 562 -19.52 -10.97 22.11
CA GLN A 562 -20.83 -11.46 22.54
C GLN A 562 -20.80 -12.98 22.40
N GLU A 563 -21.17 -13.69 23.49
CA GLU A 563 -21.17 -15.17 23.55
C GLU A 563 -19.81 -15.81 23.16
N GLY A 564 -18.71 -15.11 23.45
CA GLY A 564 -17.36 -15.58 23.09
C GLY A 564 -17.00 -15.44 21.61
N SER A 565 -17.86 -14.84 20.79
CA SER A 565 -17.68 -14.63 19.35
C SER A 565 -17.77 -13.15 18.95
N CYS A 566 -17.58 -12.86 17.65
CA CYS A 566 -17.78 -11.55 17.06
C CYS A 566 -18.92 -11.58 16.04
N LEU A 567 -20.13 -11.25 16.50
CA LEU A 567 -21.32 -11.12 15.62
C LEU A 567 -21.22 -9.96 14.62
N ARG A 568 -20.38 -8.96 14.88
CA ARG A 568 -20.10 -7.82 13.98
C ARG A 568 -18.60 -7.58 13.87
N GLY A 569 -18.07 -7.71 12.66
CA GLY A 569 -16.67 -7.46 12.34
C GLY A 569 -15.76 -8.67 12.55
N LEU A 570 -14.48 -8.40 12.83
CA LEU A 570 -13.41 -9.40 12.93
C LEU A 570 -12.76 -9.37 14.32
N PRO A 571 -12.27 -10.51 14.84
CA PRO A 571 -11.52 -10.53 16.09
C PRO A 571 -10.19 -9.76 15.93
N CYS A 572 -9.89 -8.91 16.91
CA CYS A 572 -8.67 -8.11 16.96
C CYS A 572 -8.13 -8.00 18.39
N ARG A 573 -6.82 -7.85 18.56
CA ARG A 573 -6.21 -7.62 19.87
C ARG A 573 -6.12 -6.14 20.21
N LYS A 574 -6.58 -5.74 21.41
CA LYS A 574 -6.32 -4.44 22.02
C LYS A 574 -5.61 -4.67 23.35
N GLY A 575 -4.31 -4.41 23.38
CA GLY A 575 -3.44 -4.87 24.48
C GLY A 575 -3.45 -6.40 24.57
N GLN A 576 -3.64 -6.95 25.77
CA GLN A 576 -3.78 -8.39 25.99
C GLN A 576 -5.21 -8.91 25.74
N THR A 577 -6.21 -8.02 25.59
CA THR A 577 -7.62 -8.43 25.38
C THR A 577 -7.95 -8.64 23.91
N VAL A 578 -8.69 -9.71 23.59
CA VAL A 578 -9.37 -9.84 22.29
C VAL A 578 -10.67 -9.03 22.34
N LYS A 579 -10.96 -8.32 21.25
CA LYS A 579 -12.18 -7.52 21.02
C LYS A 579 -12.63 -7.70 19.56
N CYS A 580 -13.79 -7.13 19.20
CA CYS A 580 -14.31 -7.19 17.83
C CYS A 580 -14.10 -5.84 17.15
N CYS A 581 -13.29 -5.80 16.09
CA CYS A 581 -13.06 -4.61 15.27
C CYS A 581 -14.00 -4.62 14.06
N TYR A 582 -14.64 -3.49 13.76
CA TYR A 582 -15.53 -3.33 12.59
C TYR A 582 -15.45 -1.91 12.02
N GLY A 583 -15.85 -1.72 10.76
CA GLY A 583 -15.82 -0.43 10.07
C GLY A 583 -15.35 -0.57 8.62
N LEU A 584 -15.37 0.53 7.87
CA LEU A 584 -15.10 0.56 6.43
C LEU A 584 -13.75 -0.08 6.06
N THR A 585 -12.69 0.22 6.79
CA THR A 585 -11.35 -0.32 6.53
C THR A 585 -11.21 -1.79 6.94
N ILE A 586 -12.04 -2.27 7.88
CA ILE A 586 -12.09 -3.69 8.28
C ILE A 586 -12.83 -4.53 7.24
N ASP A 587 -13.93 -4.00 6.69
CA ASP A 587 -14.61 -4.62 5.54
C ASP A 587 -13.64 -4.74 4.35
N LEU A 588 -12.95 -3.65 4.00
CA LEU A 588 -11.94 -3.63 2.94
C LEU A 588 -10.81 -4.65 3.17
N LEU A 589 -10.29 -4.77 4.40
CA LEU A 589 -9.31 -5.79 4.77
C LEU A 589 -9.84 -7.20 4.49
N SER A 590 -11.09 -7.50 4.88
CA SER A 590 -11.69 -8.83 4.65
C SER A 590 -11.79 -9.19 3.17
N LEU A 591 -12.07 -8.21 2.30
CA LEU A 591 -12.17 -8.39 0.85
C LEU A 591 -10.78 -8.62 0.23
N VAL A 592 -9.81 -7.75 0.53
CA VAL A 592 -8.44 -7.83 0.02
C VAL A 592 -7.75 -9.13 0.46
N ALA A 593 -7.94 -9.56 1.72
CA ALA A 593 -7.39 -10.82 2.23
C ALA A 593 -7.98 -12.06 1.55
N ARG A 594 -9.27 -12.01 1.19
CA ARG A 594 -9.96 -13.08 0.45
C ARG A 594 -9.49 -13.15 -1.01
N GLU A 595 -9.33 -12.01 -1.67
CA GLU A 595 -8.90 -11.94 -3.07
C GLU A 595 -7.42 -12.34 -3.25
N LEU A 596 -6.55 -11.87 -2.35
CA LEU A 596 -5.12 -12.22 -2.36
C LEU A 596 -4.79 -13.50 -1.57
N SER A 597 -5.80 -14.19 -1.01
CA SER A 597 -5.67 -15.47 -0.29
C SER A 597 -4.58 -15.49 0.79
N PHE A 598 -4.57 -14.50 1.69
CA PHE A 598 -3.66 -14.44 2.83
C PHE A 598 -4.39 -14.46 4.19
N ARG A 599 -3.71 -14.94 5.22
CA ARG A 599 -4.16 -14.89 6.62
C ARG A 599 -3.60 -13.64 7.31
N PHE A 600 -4.28 -13.17 8.36
CA PHE A 600 -3.78 -12.06 9.16
C PHE A 600 -4.04 -12.22 10.65
N ASP A 601 -3.22 -11.52 11.44
CA ASP A 601 -3.39 -11.30 12.88
C ASP A 601 -3.56 -9.79 13.10
N LEU A 602 -4.76 -9.36 13.47
CA LEU A 602 -5.17 -7.95 13.54
C LEU A 602 -5.03 -7.41 14.96
N TYR A 603 -4.31 -6.31 15.15
CA TYR A 603 -4.18 -5.64 16.44
C TYR A 603 -4.24 -4.12 16.35
N VAL A 604 -4.76 -3.49 17.39
CA VAL A 604 -4.75 -2.03 17.56
C VAL A 604 -3.38 -1.61 18.08
N ALA A 605 -2.78 -0.57 17.48
CA ALA A 605 -1.50 -0.02 17.91
C ALA A 605 -1.50 0.32 19.41
N HIS A 606 -0.42 -0.01 20.12
CA HIS A 606 -0.32 0.12 21.58
C HIS A 606 -0.60 1.55 22.08
N ASP A 607 -0.07 2.55 21.36
CA ASP A 607 -0.27 3.98 21.68
C ASP A 607 -1.65 4.51 21.26
N GLY A 608 -2.39 3.77 20.43
CA GLY A 608 -3.61 4.23 19.73
C GLY A 608 -3.38 5.23 18.58
N LEU A 609 -2.19 5.83 18.49
CA LEU A 609 -1.86 6.92 17.55
C LEU A 609 -1.52 6.43 16.12
N PHE A 610 -1.76 7.29 15.12
CA PHE A 610 -1.33 7.05 13.74
C PHE A 610 0.19 7.18 13.55
N GLY A 611 0.80 8.18 14.18
CA GLY A 611 2.25 8.28 14.29
C GLY A 611 2.84 9.62 13.85
N LYS A 612 3.76 10.12 14.68
CA LYS A 612 4.51 11.37 14.54
C LYS A 612 6.01 11.08 14.77
N ARG A 613 6.87 11.84 14.12
CA ARG A 613 8.34 11.77 14.29
C ARG A 613 8.76 12.60 15.50
N ASN A 614 9.42 11.98 16.47
CA ASN A 614 10.01 12.66 17.62
C ASN A 614 11.29 13.42 17.20
N GLY A 615 11.33 14.72 17.49
CA GLY A 615 12.36 15.62 16.97
C GLY A 615 13.78 15.38 17.52
N SER A 616 13.92 14.82 18.71
CA SER A 616 15.22 14.59 19.37
C SER A 616 15.93 13.31 18.90
N ASN A 617 15.19 12.22 18.75
CA ASN A 617 15.75 10.88 18.49
C ASN A 617 15.45 10.38 17.07
N GLY A 618 14.68 11.14 16.28
CA GLY A 618 14.26 10.77 14.93
C GLY A 618 13.26 9.60 14.85
N SER A 619 12.92 8.97 15.98
CA SER A 619 12.02 7.82 16.09
C SER A 619 10.56 8.17 15.81
N TRP A 620 9.77 7.15 15.46
CA TRP A 620 8.33 7.26 15.19
C TRP A 620 7.54 6.43 16.20
N ASN A 621 6.38 6.95 16.61
CA ASN A 621 5.41 6.25 17.45
C ASN A 621 4.17 5.79 16.64
N GLY A 622 3.21 5.14 17.31
CA GLY A 622 1.95 4.73 16.68
C GLY A 622 2.11 3.73 15.52
N VAL A 623 1.12 3.70 14.62
CA VAL A 623 1.08 2.81 13.44
C VAL A 623 2.35 2.88 12.58
N VAL A 624 2.88 4.09 12.31
CA VAL A 624 4.14 4.25 11.56
C VAL A 624 5.33 3.65 12.32
N GLY A 625 5.36 3.80 13.65
CA GLY A 625 6.35 3.17 14.52
C GLY A 625 6.27 1.63 14.49
N GLU A 626 5.08 1.05 14.56
CA GLU A 626 4.88 -0.41 14.55
C GLU A 626 5.37 -1.07 13.25
N LEU A 627 5.16 -0.41 12.11
CA LEU A 627 5.72 -0.84 10.81
C LEU A 627 7.26 -0.73 10.80
N LEU A 628 7.83 0.38 11.26
CA LEU A 628 9.29 0.60 11.23
C LEU A 628 10.08 -0.33 12.15
N HIS A 629 9.49 -0.76 13.26
CA HIS A 629 10.08 -1.80 14.13
C HIS A 629 9.80 -3.24 13.65
N GLY A 630 9.13 -3.42 12.50
CA GLY A 630 8.79 -4.74 11.93
C GLY A 630 7.79 -5.56 12.76
N ARG A 631 7.05 -4.91 13.69
CA ARG A 631 6.05 -5.57 14.55
C ARG A 631 4.82 -5.97 13.74
N ALA A 632 4.42 -5.11 12.81
CA ALA A 632 3.49 -5.38 11.71
C ALA A 632 4.20 -5.31 10.35
N GLN A 633 3.63 -5.95 9.33
CA GLN A 633 4.07 -5.84 7.94
C GLN A 633 3.16 -4.90 7.12
N LEU A 634 1.87 -4.85 7.49
CA LEU A 634 0.83 -4.06 6.84
C LEU A 634 0.08 -3.24 7.90
N ALA A 635 -0.50 -2.12 7.50
CA ALA A 635 -1.39 -1.33 8.34
C ALA A 635 -2.67 -0.94 7.57
N PHE A 636 -3.80 -1.42 8.08
CA PHE A 636 -5.13 -1.13 7.57
C PHE A 636 -5.82 -0.15 8.53
N ALA A 637 -5.65 1.14 8.24
CA ALA A 637 -6.20 2.27 8.99
C ALA A 637 -6.50 3.43 8.02
N PRO A 638 -7.32 4.44 8.40
CA PRO A 638 -7.40 5.71 7.68
C PRO A 638 -6.12 6.52 7.91
N ILE A 639 -5.02 6.09 7.30
CA ILE A 639 -3.71 6.71 7.46
C ILE A 639 -3.39 7.62 6.25
N SER A 640 -3.33 8.92 6.52
CA SER A 640 -2.99 9.95 5.54
C SER A 640 -1.60 9.77 4.91
N VAL A 641 -1.56 9.88 3.58
CA VAL A 641 -0.37 9.80 2.73
C VAL A 641 0.40 11.12 2.74
N SER A 642 1.15 11.38 3.82
CA SER A 642 2.01 12.56 3.93
C SER A 642 3.47 12.26 3.53
N ALA A 643 4.15 13.24 2.92
CA ALA A 643 5.54 13.09 2.44
C ALA A 643 6.51 12.54 3.50
N ARG A 644 6.45 13.06 4.74
CA ARG A 644 7.28 12.58 5.87
C ARG A 644 7.02 11.12 6.24
N ARG A 645 5.83 10.57 5.98
CA ARG A 645 5.53 9.14 6.16
C ARG A 645 6.05 8.34 4.97
N ALA A 646 5.85 8.82 3.74
CA ALA A 646 6.34 8.18 2.51
C ALA A 646 7.89 8.10 2.42
N GLU A 647 8.62 8.97 3.14
CA GLU A 647 10.07 8.84 3.35
C GLU A 647 10.45 7.50 4.00
N VAL A 648 9.61 6.96 4.89
CA VAL A 648 9.97 5.88 5.83
C VAL A 648 9.15 4.59 5.66
N ILE A 649 7.89 4.69 5.22
CA ILE A 649 6.99 3.56 4.93
C ILE A 649 6.44 3.66 3.51
N ASP A 650 5.99 2.54 2.95
CA ASP A 650 5.34 2.51 1.64
C ASP A 650 3.81 2.62 1.77
N PHE A 651 3.16 3.16 0.74
CA PHE A 651 1.70 3.24 0.63
C PHE A 651 1.23 2.58 -0.68
N THR A 652 0.00 2.07 -0.69
CA THR A 652 -0.70 1.63 -1.91
C THR A 652 -1.25 2.82 -2.72
N THR A 653 -1.93 2.53 -3.83
CA THR A 653 -3.00 3.42 -4.31
C THR A 653 -3.98 3.75 -3.17
N PRO A 654 -4.51 4.98 -3.10
CA PRO A 654 -5.47 5.35 -2.07
C PRO A 654 -6.80 4.62 -2.27
N TYR A 655 -7.46 4.29 -1.16
CA TYR A 655 -8.78 3.64 -1.16
C TYR A 655 -9.91 4.59 -0.73
N TYR A 656 -9.58 5.81 -0.28
CA TYR A 656 -10.54 6.82 0.17
C TYR A 656 -9.96 8.23 -0.01
N PHE A 657 -10.74 9.13 -0.60
CA PHE A 657 -10.40 10.55 -0.72
C PHE A 657 -10.83 11.31 0.54
N SER A 658 -9.94 12.13 1.08
CA SER A 658 -10.09 12.77 2.39
C SER A 658 -9.64 14.24 2.31
N GLY A 659 -9.60 14.90 3.45
CA GLY A 659 -9.05 16.24 3.59
C GLY A 659 -9.01 16.66 5.05
N VAL A 660 -8.65 17.91 5.29
CA VAL A 660 -8.75 18.55 6.61
C VAL A 660 -9.79 19.66 6.54
N SER A 661 -10.66 19.72 7.56
CA SER A 661 -11.71 20.72 7.70
C SER A 661 -11.86 21.21 9.13
N PHE A 662 -12.58 22.33 9.29
CA PHE A 662 -13.00 22.86 10.58
C PHE A 662 -14.40 22.33 10.96
N LEU A 663 -14.58 21.91 12.21
CA LEU A 663 -15.88 21.64 12.82
C LEU A 663 -16.09 22.54 14.04
N ALA A 664 -17.30 23.09 14.17
CA ALA A 664 -17.71 23.88 15.33
C ALA A 664 -19.10 23.48 15.82
N ALA A 665 -19.45 23.92 17.03
CA ALA A 665 -20.81 23.92 17.54
C ALA A 665 -21.27 25.39 17.66
N PRO A 666 -21.99 25.96 16.67
CA PRO A 666 -22.49 27.33 16.75
C PRO A 666 -23.38 27.50 17.99
N LYS A 667 -23.13 28.56 18.78
CA LYS A 667 -23.96 28.90 19.94
C LYS A 667 -25.26 29.51 19.41
N GLU A 668 -26.39 28.87 19.68
CA GLU A 668 -27.71 29.28 19.18
C GLU A 668 -28.11 30.69 19.66
N ASN A 669 -27.57 31.13 20.80
CA ASN A 669 -27.87 32.39 21.46
C ASN A 669 -27.11 33.60 20.89
N ALA A 670 -27.13 33.76 19.56
CA ALA A 670 -26.91 35.07 18.96
C ALA A 670 -28.19 35.93 19.13
N GLU A 671 -28.49 36.30 20.38
CA GLU A 671 -29.72 37.02 20.73
C GLU A 671 -29.77 38.38 20.01
N ILE A 672 -30.66 38.47 19.00
CA ILE A 672 -30.89 39.70 18.26
C ILE A 672 -31.56 40.70 19.20
N SER A 673 -30.78 41.68 19.65
CA SER A 673 -31.22 42.72 20.57
C SER A 673 -32.52 43.38 20.08
N LEU A 674 -33.48 43.60 20.96
CA LEU A 674 -34.80 44.17 20.59
C LEU A 674 -34.72 45.55 19.90
N LEU A 675 -33.60 46.27 20.05
CA LEU A 675 -33.33 47.55 19.39
C LEU A 675 -32.61 47.41 18.03
N ALA A 676 -32.46 46.19 17.49
CA ALA A 676 -31.71 45.93 16.25
C ALA A 676 -32.22 46.72 15.03
N PHE A 677 -33.51 47.07 14.99
CA PHE A 677 -34.09 47.90 13.94
C PHE A 677 -33.61 49.37 13.95
N LEU A 678 -33.01 49.86 15.05
CA LEU A 678 -32.42 51.20 15.12
C LEU A 678 -30.93 51.23 14.72
N LEU A 679 -30.23 50.09 14.79
CA LEU A 679 -28.80 49.96 14.45
C LEU A 679 -28.40 50.42 13.02
N PRO A 680 -29.27 50.41 11.99
CA PRO A 680 -28.87 50.88 10.65
C PRO A 680 -28.46 52.36 10.56
N PHE A 681 -28.73 53.19 11.58
CA PHE A 681 -28.27 54.59 11.63
C PHE A 681 -27.82 55.00 13.03
N SER A 682 -26.87 55.94 13.11
CA SER A 682 -26.42 56.50 14.39
C SER A 682 -27.54 57.31 15.08
N PRO A 683 -27.57 57.39 16.42
CA PRO A 683 -28.56 58.20 17.13
C PRO A 683 -28.50 59.69 16.76
N GLU A 684 -27.31 60.19 16.41
CA GLU A 684 -27.09 61.55 15.90
C GLU A 684 -27.87 61.81 14.60
N LEU A 685 -27.84 60.86 13.66
CA LEU A 685 -28.57 60.97 12.39
C LEU A 685 -30.09 60.92 12.61
N TRP A 686 -30.57 60.06 13.51
CA TRP A 686 -31.98 60.05 13.92
C TRP A 686 -32.43 61.40 14.49
N ILE A 687 -31.65 61.99 15.41
CA ILE A 687 -31.91 63.31 15.99
C ILE A 687 -31.91 64.40 14.89
N ALA A 688 -30.96 64.35 13.96
CA ALA A 688 -30.89 65.29 12.85
C ALA A 688 -32.12 65.22 11.92
N ILE A 689 -32.63 64.01 11.65
CA ILE A 689 -33.83 63.79 10.80
C ILE A 689 -35.11 64.29 11.50
N PHE A 690 -35.30 63.98 12.79
CA PHE A 690 -36.46 64.51 13.51
C PHE A 690 -36.39 66.04 13.67
N THR A 691 -35.19 66.60 13.81
CA THR A 691 -34.99 68.06 13.85
C THR A 691 -35.29 68.71 12.49
N SER A 692 -34.76 68.16 11.39
CA SER A 692 -34.98 68.69 10.04
C SER A 692 -36.46 68.61 9.63
N LEU A 693 -37.16 67.51 9.94
CA LEU A 693 -38.61 67.38 9.72
C LEU A 693 -39.39 68.52 10.36
N ASN A 694 -39.09 68.86 11.63
CA ASN A 694 -39.76 69.94 12.35
C ASN A 694 -39.45 71.32 11.74
N ILE A 695 -38.19 71.57 11.35
CA ILE A 695 -37.78 72.81 10.68
C ILE A 695 -38.47 72.94 9.30
N THR A 696 -38.47 71.89 8.48
CA THR A 696 -39.11 71.94 7.16
C THR A 696 -40.63 72.05 7.29
N ALA A 697 -41.27 71.42 8.29
CA ALA A 697 -42.69 71.63 8.58
C ALA A 697 -43.01 73.08 8.97
N MET A 698 -42.14 73.74 9.75
CA MET A 698 -42.25 75.17 10.04
C MET A 698 -42.11 76.00 8.76
N ALA A 699 -41.11 75.71 7.92
CA ALA A 699 -40.91 76.40 6.63
C ALA A 699 -42.11 76.24 5.67
N VAL A 700 -42.66 75.03 5.57
CA VAL A 700 -43.89 74.72 4.80
C VAL A 700 -45.10 75.54 5.29
N ALA A 701 -45.25 75.74 6.60
CA ALA A 701 -46.29 76.61 7.16
C ALA A 701 -46.02 78.09 6.87
N VAL A 702 -44.79 78.55 7.10
CA VAL A 702 -44.32 79.93 6.85
C VAL A 702 -44.52 80.33 5.38
N TYR A 703 -44.09 79.51 4.43
CA TYR A 703 -44.26 79.78 2.99
C TYR A 703 -45.74 79.84 2.58
N GLU A 704 -46.60 78.99 3.15
CA GLU A 704 -48.05 79.01 2.88
C GLU A 704 -48.77 80.19 3.55
N TRP A 705 -48.17 80.81 4.58
CA TRP A 705 -48.68 82.00 5.26
C TRP A 705 -48.27 83.30 4.58
N PHE A 706 -47.01 83.42 4.13
CA PHE A 706 -46.50 84.62 3.46
C PHE A 706 -46.79 84.67 1.95
N SER A 707 -47.10 83.55 1.29
CA SER A 707 -47.45 83.56 -0.14
C SER A 707 -48.83 84.20 -0.39
N PRO A 708 -48.96 85.12 -1.37
CA PRO A 708 -50.22 85.80 -1.67
C PRO A 708 -51.32 84.84 -2.19
N PHE A 709 -50.94 83.70 -2.76
CA PHE A 709 -51.87 82.66 -3.22
C PHE A 709 -52.13 81.56 -2.18
N GLY A 710 -51.41 81.59 -1.05
CA GLY A 710 -51.42 80.58 -0.01
C GLY A 710 -52.70 80.53 0.84
N LEU A 711 -52.73 79.54 1.74
CA LEU A 711 -53.81 79.30 2.71
C LEU A 711 -53.59 80.06 4.03
N ASN A 712 -53.33 81.36 3.89
CA ASN A 712 -52.92 82.26 4.97
C ASN A 712 -53.95 82.39 6.13
N PRO A 713 -53.49 82.70 7.37
CA PRO A 713 -54.37 82.78 8.53
C PRO A 713 -55.08 84.13 8.70
N TRP A 714 -54.63 85.19 8.02
CA TRP A 714 -55.24 86.53 8.07
C TRP A 714 -56.36 86.77 7.05
N GLY A 715 -56.51 85.92 6.03
CA GLY A 715 -57.47 86.12 4.94
C GLY A 715 -58.94 86.10 5.37
N ARG A 716 -59.66 87.22 5.14
CA ARG A 716 -61.11 87.32 5.32
C ARG A 716 -61.82 86.35 4.34
N GLN A 717 -62.89 85.69 4.78
CA GLN A 717 -63.74 84.78 3.98
C GLN A 717 -63.15 83.46 3.42
N ARG A 718 -62.01 82.93 3.90
CA ARG A 718 -61.61 81.52 3.62
C ARG A 718 -61.83 80.58 4.81
N SER A 719 -62.65 79.54 4.61
CA SER A 719 -63.15 78.66 5.69
C SER A 719 -62.27 77.43 6.04
N LYS A 720 -61.08 77.31 5.46
CA LYS A 720 -60.12 76.19 5.64
C LYS A 720 -58.67 76.70 5.48
N ASN A 721 -57.93 76.85 6.57
CA ASN A 721 -56.57 77.41 6.59
C ASN A 721 -55.53 76.28 6.66
N PHE A 722 -54.25 76.58 6.46
CA PHE A 722 -53.16 75.62 6.67
C PHE A 722 -52.39 76.02 7.95
N SER A 723 -52.24 75.09 8.89
CA SER A 723 -51.56 75.29 10.19
C SER A 723 -50.25 74.51 10.28
N ILE A 724 -49.40 74.84 11.26
CA ILE A 724 -48.17 74.09 11.55
C ILE A 724 -48.49 72.61 11.84
N ALA A 725 -49.58 72.33 12.56
CA ALA A 725 -50.01 70.94 12.81
C ALA A 725 -50.37 70.18 11.52
N SER A 726 -50.97 70.84 10.51
CA SER A 726 -51.17 70.20 9.20
C SER A 726 -49.90 70.13 8.36
N ALA A 727 -48.92 71.02 8.58
CA ALA A 727 -47.61 70.92 7.96
C ALA A 727 -46.85 69.70 8.48
N LEU A 728 -46.69 69.58 9.80
CA LEU A 728 -46.05 68.44 10.47
C LEU A 728 -46.67 67.11 10.03
N TRP A 729 -48.00 67.04 9.94
CA TRP A 729 -48.70 65.85 9.48
C TRP A 729 -48.38 65.47 8.03
N VAL A 730 -48.15 66.45 7.14
CA VAL A 730 -47.70 66.20 5.76
C VAL A 730 -46.24 65.72 5.75
N MET A 731 -45.34 66.37 6.49
CA MET A 731 -43.92 66.00 6.50
C MET A 731 -43.69 64.60 7.07
N TRP A 732 -44.43 64.24 8.13
CA TRP A 732 -44.40 62.91 8.73
C TRP A 732 -45.02 61.85 7.83
N GLY A 733 -46.15 62.16 7.16
CA GLY A 733 -46.76 61.27 6.17
C GLY A 733 -45.82 60.95 5.01
N LEU A 734 -45.07 61.95 4.51
CA LEU A 734 -44.07 61.78 3.45
C LEU A 734 -42.85 60.98 3.93
N LEU A 735 -42.33 61.25 5.13
CA LEU A 735 -41.19 60.51 5.68
C LEU A 735 -41.52 59.02 5.92
N CYS A 736 -42.74 58.72 6.38
CA CYS A 736 -43.22 57.35 6.59
C CYS A 736 -43.81 56.69 5.31
N GLY A 737 -43.69 57.32 4.13
CA GLY A 737 -44.17 56.78 2.86
C GLY A 737 -45.70 56.64 2.73
N HIS A 738 -46.48 57.20 3.66
CA HIS A 738 -47.93 57.00 3.71
C HIS A 738 -48.67 58.09 2.92
N LEU A 739 -49.40 57.69 1.88
CA LEU A 739 -50.27 58.55 1.07
C LEU A 739 -51.53 58.99 1.84
N VAL A 740 -51.39 59.83 2.86
CA VAL A 740 -52.52 60.44 3.55
C VAL A 740 -53.17 61.50 2.67
N ALA A 741 -54.51 61.53 2.61
CA ALA A 741 -55.28 62.56 1.91
C ALA A 741 -55.18 63.94 2.60
N PHE A 742 -54.05 64.65 2.39
CA PHE A 742 -53.86 66.03 2.84
C PHE A 742 -54.44 67.04 1.84
N LYS A 743 -54.75 68.25 2.32
CA LYS A 743 -55.16 69.35 1.44
C LYS A 743 -53.90 69.97 0.84
N ALA A 744 -53.66 69.73 -0.45
CA ALA A 744 -52.50 70.27 -1.16
C ALA A 744 -52.34 71.79 -0.96
N PRO A 745 -51.12 72.28 -0.65
CA PRO A 745 -50.86 73.71 -0.51
C PRO A 745 -50.97 74.42 -1.86
N LYS A 746 -51.30 75.72 -1.80
CA LYS A 746 -51.48 76.53 -3.01
C LYS A 746 -50.20 77.21 -3.49
N SER A 747 -49.31 77.58 -2.57
CA SER A 747 -48.10 78.34 -2.92
C SER A 747 -47.08 77.51 -3.71
N TRP A 748 -46.49 78.11 -4.75
CA TRP A 748 -45.57 77.41 -5.65
C TRP A 748 -44.24 77.01 -4.98
N PRO A 749 -43.58 77.86 -4.17
CA PRO A 749 -42.37 77.46 -3.44
C PRO A 749 -42.61 76.29 -2.47
N ASN A 750 -43.80 76.19 -1.89
CA ASN A 750 -44.16 75.12 -0.98
C ASN A 750 -44.37 73.77 -1.70
N LYS A 751 -44.90 73.78 -2.93
CA LYS A 751 -44.93 72.58 -3.79
C LYS A 751 -43.51 72.11 -4.13
N VAL A 752 -42.60 73.02 -4.44
CA VAL A 752 -41.18 72.69 -4.69
C VAL A 752 -40.55 72.10 -3.41
N LEU A 753 -40.72 72.76 -2.26
CA LEU A 753 -40.18 72.29 -0.97
C LEU A 753 -40.70 70.89 -0.58
N ILE A 754 -41.99 70.63 -0.80
CA ILE A 754 -42.61 69.32 -0.54
C ILE A 754 -42.09 68.24 -1.50
N ASN A 755 -41.88 68.57 -2.78
CA ASN A 755 -41.27 67.63 -3.73
C ASN A 755 -39.82 67.31 -3.37
N VAL A 756 -39.03 68.32 -2.95
CA VAL A 756 -37.65 68.13 -2.46
C VAL A 756 -37.64 67.28 -1.18
N TRP A 757 -38.53 67.54 -0.23
CA TRP A 757 -38.68 66.70 0.97
C TRP A 757 -39.14 65.28 0.65
N GLY A 758 -40.00 65.11 -0.35
CA GLY A 758 -40.40 63.79 -0.87
C GLY A 758 -39.21 63.02 -1.44
N GLY A 759 -38.37 63.68 -2.25
CA GLY A 759 -37.11 63.12 -2.75
C GLY A 759 -36.16 62.71 -1.62
N PHE A 760 -35.95 63.59 -0.63
CA PHE A 760 -35.17 63.28 0.58
C PHE A 760 -35.75 62.09 1.35
N SER A 761 -37.07 62.02 1.51
CA SER A 761 -37.76 60.93 2.21
C SER A 761 -37.59 59.59 1.50
N VAL A 762 -37.69 59.56 0.16
CA VAL A 762 -37.46 58.35 -0.64
C VAL A 762 -36.00 57.90 -0.55
N ILE A 763 -35.04 58.82 -0.64
CA ILE A 763 -33.60 58.52 -0.48
C ILE A 763 -33.34 57.95 0.91
N PHE A 764 -33.86 58.59 1.96
CA PHE A 764 -33.74 58.14 3.35
C PHE A 764 -34.28 56.71 3.56
N VAL A 765 -35.51 56.44 3.09
CA VAL A 765 -36.13 55.11 3.21
C VAL A 765 -35.31 54.07 2.43
N ALA A 766 -34.83 54.40 1.22
CA ALA A 766 -33.99 53.51 0.42
C ALA A 766 -32.62 53.23 1.10
N SER A 767 -31.99 54.23 1.70
CA SER A 767 -30.75 54.05 2.47
C SER A 767 -30.97 53.20 3.73
N TYR A 768 -32.10 53.36 4.41
CA TYR A 768 -32.48 52.53 5.56
C TYR A 768 -32.67 51.07 5.15
N THR A 769 -33.45 50.80 4.09
CA THR A 769 -33.70 49.43 3.61
C THR A 769 -32.44 48.78 3.05
N ALA A 770 -31.54 49.54 2.42
CA ALA A 770 -30.25 49.04 1.99
C ALA A 770 -29.34 48.66 3.17
N ASN A 771 -29.20 49.54 4.18
CA ASN A 771 -28.27 49.27 5.29
C ASN A 771 -28.80 48.20 6.26
N ILE A 772 -30.12 48.11 6.49
CA ILE A 772 -30.69 46.99 7.27
C ILE A 772 -30.54 45.66 6.53
N ALA A 773 -30.68 45.63 5.20
CA ALA A 773 -30.42 44.43 4.40
C ALA A 773 -28.93 44.00 4.45
N ALA A 774 -28.01 44.96 4.37
CA ALA A 774 -26.58 44.71 4.52
C ALA A 774 -26.22 44.18 5.94
N LEU A 775 -26.82 44.76 6.98
CA LEU A 775 -26.66 44.29 8.36
C LEU A 775 -27.20 42.86 8.55
N ILE A 776 -28.41 42.57 8.04
CA ILE A 776 -29.01 41.23 8.10
C ILE A 776 -28.15 40.20 7.35
N ALA A 777 -27.64 40.54 6.17
CA ALA A 777 -26.71 39.67 5.44
C ALA A 777 -25.43 39.41 6.25
N SER A 778 -24.81 40.46 6.80
CA SER A 778 -23.59 40.35 7.62
C SER A 778 -23.77 39.50 8.89
N LEU A 779 -24.96 39.52 9.49
CA LEU A 779 -25.28 38.67 10.66
C LEU A 779 -25.42 37.19 10.30
N PHE A 780 -25.92 36.85 9.11
CA PHE A 780 -26.01 35.45 8.65
C PHE A 780 -24.67 34.94 8.08
N PHE A 781 -23.89 35.79 7.43
CA PHE A 781 -22.52 35.48 7.01
C PHE A 781 -21.49 35.72 8.12
N HIS A 782 -21.66 34.99 9.24
CA HIS A 782 -20.56 34.82 10.20
C HIS A 782 -19.31 34.34 9.46
N SER A 783 -18.16 34.96 9.73
CA SER A 783 -16.93 34.77 8.94
C SER A 783 -16.48 33.31 8.92
N ALA A 784 -16.75 32.62 7.80
CA ALA A 784 -16.26 31.27 7.56
C ALA A 784 -14.72 31.32 7.51
N VAL A 785 -14.09 30.66 8.48
CA VAL A 785 -12.63 30.55 8.50
C VAL A 785 -12.23 29.57 7.42
N ASN A 786 -11.78 30.09 6.28
CA ASN A 786 -11.49 29.27 5.10
C ASN A 786 -10.00 28.88 4.98
N ASN A 787 -9.12 29.40 5.84
CA ASN A 787 -7.66 29.20 5.75
C ASN A 787 -6.98 29.19 7.12
N TYR A 788 -5.88 28.41 7.23
CA TYR A 788 -5.04 28.36 8.44
C TYR A 788 -4.35 29.69 8.81
N SER A 789 -4.30 30.65 7.89
CA SER A 789 -3.64 31.95 8.06
C SER A 789 -4.52 33.02 8.70
N ASP A 790 -5.80 32.73 8.97
CA ASP A 790 -6.68 33.69 9.65
C ASP A 790 -6.28 33.86 11.12
N ARG A 791 -6.11 35.12 11.53
CA ARG A 791 -5.79 35.51 12.91
C ARG A 791 -6.94 35.25 13.89
N SER A 792 -8.16 35.07 13.41
CA SER A 792 -9.32 34.67 14.24
C SER A 792 -9.08 33.35 14.98
N LEU A 793 -8.34 32.41 14.38
CA LEU A 793 -7.97 31.13 14.97
C LEU A 793 -7.06 31.26 16.21
N LEU A 794 -6.39 32.40 16.38
CA LEU A 794 -5.52 32.66 17.54
C LEU A 794 -6.28 33.28 18.73
N SER A 795 -7.46 33.89 18.51
CA SER A 795 -8.32 34.39 19.59
C SER A 795 -9.36 33.37 20.07
N GLN A 796 -9.66 32.35 19.26
CA GLN A 796 -10.57 31.25 19.59
C GLN A 796 -9.84 30.03 20.18
N LYS A 797 -10.56 29.14 20.87
CA LYS A 797 -10.01 27.86 21.36
C LYS A 797 -10.04 26.82 20.24
N VAL A 798 -8.93 26.71 19.51
CA VAL A 798 -8.77 25.79 18.39
C VAL A 798 -7.97 24.56 18.81
N GLY A 799 -8.48 23.35 18.53
CA GLY A 799 -7.86 22.08 18.93
C GLY A 799 -7.75 21.09 17.78
N ALA A 800 -6.84 20.13 17.88
CA ALA A 800 -6.66 19.04 16.93
C ALA A 800 -6.21 17.74 17.64
N PRO A 801 -6.47 16.54 17.08
CA PRO A 801 -5.99 15.28 17.66
C PRO A 801 -4.47 15.14 17.56
N ARG A 802 -3.82 14.61 18.60
CA ARG A 802 -2.36 14.42 18.65
C ARG A 802 -1.88 13.37 17.65
N ALA A 803 -0.73 13.61 17.00
CA ALA A 803 -0.11 12.74 16.01
C ALA A 803 -1.01 12.40 14.79
N SER A 804 -2.00 13.24 14.52
CA SER A 804 -2.90 13.18 13.36
C SER A 804 -2.29 13.81 12.10
N ALA A 805 -3.02 13.72 10.98
CA ALA A 805 -2.69 14.45 9.76
C ALA A 805 -2.95 15.96 9.93
N ALA A 806 -4.10 16.34 10.49
CA ALA A 806 -4.44 17.72 10.84
C ALA A 806 -3.35 18.43 11.66
N GLU A 807 -2.80 17.79 12.71
CA GLU A 807 -1.73 18.38 13.52
C GLU A 807 -0.47 18.70 12.67
N TYR A 808 -0.13 17.80 11.74
CA TYR A 808 1.01 17.96 10.83
C TYR A 808 0.77 19.05 9.78
N TYR A 809 -0.41 19.09 9.15
CA TYR A 809 -0.72 20.09 8.13
C TYR A 809 -0.76 21.51 8.72
N VAL A 810 -1.36 21.71 9.91
CA VAL A 810 -1.34 23.03 10.56
C VAL A 810 0.08 23.41 11.01
N GLN A 811 0.85 22.50 11.62
CA GLN A 811 2.26 22.77 11.99
C GLN A 811 3.18 23.03 10.78
N LYS A 812 2.77 22.65 9.56
CA LYS A 812 3.44 22.99 8.30
C LYS A 812 2.98 24.36 7.75
N ALA A 813 1.70 24.72 7.92
CA ALA A 813 1.11 25.95 7.41
C ALA A 813 1.45 27.18 8.26
N ASP A 814 1.24 27.12 9.59
CA ASP A 814 1.70 28.14 10.54
C ASP A 814 2.19 27.53 11.84
N ARG A 815 3.40 27.93 12.23
CA ARG A 815 4.07 27.51 13.47
C ARG A 815 3.46 28.18 14.71
N HIS A 816 2.86 29.36 14.59
CA HIS A 816 2.21 30.04 15.72
C HIS A 816 0.86 29.38 16.06
N LEU A 817 -0.01 29.18 15.07
CA LEU A 817 -1.24 28.40 15.21
C LEU A 817 -0.95 26.96 15.65
N GLY A 818 0.08 26.31 15.09
CA GLY A 818 0.53 24.99 15.55
C GLY A 818 0.95 24.93 17.03
N ALA A 819 1.51 26.01 17.57
CA ALA A 819 1.85 26.14 18.99
C ALA A 819 0.64 26.51 19.88
N HIS A 820 -0.36 27.21 19.34
CA HIS A 820 -1.64 27.48 20.00
C HIS A 820 -2.44 26.19 20.16
N ILE A 821 -2.65 25.45 19.06
CA ILE A 821 -3.37 24.17 19.01
C ILE A 821 -2.75 23.12 19.93
N ALA A 822 -1.41 23.11 20.09
CA ALA A 822 -0.75 22.19 21.00
C ALA A 822 -1.30 22.27 22.45
N ARG A 823 -1.71 23.46 22.90
CA ARG A 823 -2.29 23.71 24.24
C ARG A 823 -3.69 23.10 24.39
N PHE A 824 -4.49 23.10 23.32
CA PHE A 824 -5.86 22.56 23.30
C PHE A 824 -5.94 21.20 22.57
N SER A 825 -4.81 20.51 22.43
CA SER A 825 -4.72 19.24 21.70
C SER A 825 -5.46 18.10 22.40
N VAL A 826 -6.26 17.35 21.63
CA VAL A 826 -7.11 16.26 22.13
C VAL A 826 -6.48 14.89 21.85
N SER A 827 -6.93 13.86 22.56
CA SER A 827 -6.45 12.48 22.36
C SER A 827 -7.10 11.81 21.15
N ASP A 828 -8.40 12.07 20.93
CA ASP A 828 -9.22 11.52 19.85
C ASP A 828 -10.24 12.57 19.34
N VAL A 829 -10.74 12.41 18.11
CA VAL A 829 -11.77 13.28 17.53
C VAL A 829 -13.07 13.21 18.36
N GLY A 830 -13.44 12.04 18.87
CA GLY A 830 -14.63 11.87 19.73
C GLY A 830 -14.50 12.57 21.09
N GLU A 831 -13.28 12.83 21.56
CA GLU A 831 -13.04 13.72 22.70
C GLU A 831 -13.22 15.19 22.30
N GLY A 832 -12.69 15.58 21.12
CA GLY A 832 -12.84 16.91 20.56
C GLY A 832 -14.30 17.32 20.34
N VAL A 833 -15.14 16.42 19.81
CA VAL A 833 -16.57 16.67 19.59
C VAL A 833 -17.31 16.91 20.92
N LYS A 834 -17.02 16.12 21.96
CA LYS A 834 -17.58 16.36 23.30
C LYS A 834 -17.12 17.70 23.89
N ARG A 835 -15.88 18.11 23.62
CA ARG A 835 -15.36 19.42 24.04
C ARG A 835 -16.00 20.59 23.30
N LEU A 836 -16.35 20.44 22.01
CA LEU A 836 -17.15 21.40 21.24
C LEU A 836 -18.56 21.56 21.81
N LEU A 837 -19.30 20.45 21.97
CA LEU A 837 -20.69 20.46 22.47
C LEU A 837 -20.80 21.06 23.88
N ASN A 838 -19.77 20.88 24.72
CA ASN A 838 -19.70 21.48 26.05
C ASN A 838 -19.20 22.96 26.05
N GLY A 839 -18.96 23.58 24.89
CA GLY A 839 -18.45 24.96 24.79
C GLY A 839 -17.03 25.19 25.34
N SER A 840 -16.30 24.10 25.61
CA SER A 840 -14.94 24.13 26.15
C SER A 840 -13.87 24.33 25.07
N LEU A 841 -14.21 23.98 23.83
CA LEU A 841 -13.48 24.22 22.59
C LEU A 841 -14.42 24.96 21.63
N ASP A 842 -13.90 25.88 20.81
CA ASP A 842 -14.71 26.65 19.87
C ASP A 842 -14.62 26.05 18.44
N ILE A 843 -13.43 25.57 18.03
CA ILE A 843 -13.20 24.90 16.74
C ILE A 843 -12.32 23.64 16.92
N LEU A 844 -12.70 22.55 16.25
CA LEU A 844 -11.93 21.33 16.10
C LEU A 844 -11.41 21.20 14.66
N ILE A 845 -10.11 20.97 14.49
CA ILE A 845 -9.48 20.64 13.21
C ILE A 845 -9.19 19.14 13.20
N ALA A 846 -9.80 18.41 12.27
CA ALA A 846 -9.54 17.00 12.03
C ALA A 846 -9.90 16.62 10.59
N ASP A 847 -9.76 15.33 10.28
CA ASP A 847 -9.89 14.83 8.92
C ASP A 847 -11.38 14.79 8.50
N THR A 848 -11.71 15.38 7.35
CA THR A 848 -13.08 15.68 6.88
C THR A 848 -14.07 14.52 7.01
N PRO A 849 -13.81 13.28 6.52
CA PRO A 849 -14.80 12.20 6.62
C PRO A 849 -15.09 11.75 8.07
N ILE A 850 -14.13 11.91 8.98
CA ILE A 850 -14.35 11.61 10.42
C ILE A 850 -15.21 12.72 11.04
N LEU A 851 -14.94 13.99 10.71
CA LEU A 851 -15.78 15.12 11.14
C LEU A 851 -17.21 15.01 10.60
N ASP A 852 -17.36 14.63 9.33
CA ASP A 852 -18.67 14.43 8.70
C ASP A 852 -19.43 13.24 9.29
N TYR A 853 -18.75 12.16 9.67
CA TYR A 853 -19.39 11.07 10.43
C TYR A 853 -19.93 11.53 11.79
N TYR A 854 -19.14 12.28 12.57
CA TYR A 854 -19.61 12.83 13.86
C TYR A 854 -20.71 13.87 13.68
N ARG A 855 -20.64 14.72 12.64
CA ARG A 855 -21.71 15.65 12.26
C ARG A 855 -23.00 14.93 11.87
N ALA A 856 -22.88 13.82 11.14
CA ALA A 856 -24.00 13.02 10.67
C ALA A 856 -24.68 12.17 11.77
N THR A 857 -23.99 11.98 12.91
CA THR A 857 -24.44 11.18 14.06
C THR A 857 -24.77 11.99 15.32
N ASP A 858 -24.69 13.33 15.30
CA ASP A 858 -25.04 14.17 16.46
C ASP A 858 -26.55 14.20 16.72
N ASP A 859 -26.94 13.85 17.94
CA ASP A 859 -28.31 13.96 18.43
C ASP A 859 -28.74 15.44 18.46
N GLY A 860 -29.47 15.85 17.42
CA GLY A 860 -29.92 17.23 17.19
C GLY A 860 -29.17 18.00 16.09
N CYS A 861 -28.19 17.40 15.41
CA CYS A 861 -27.51 17.97 14.24
C CYS A 861 -26.91 19.39 14.45
N ARG A 862 -26.41 19.69 15.65
CA ARG A 862 -25.90 21.01 16.06
C ARG A 862 -24.47 21.29 15.58
N LEU A 863 -23.73 20.25 15.23
CA LEU A 863 -22.37 20.35 14.72
C LEU A 863 -22.37 20.86 13.27
N GLN A 864 -21.61 21.92 12.99
CA GLN A 864 -21.51 22.50 11.65
C GLN A 864 -20.06 22.51 11.17
N LYS A 865 -19.84 22.04 9.93
CA LYS A 865 -18.58 22.20 9.21
C LYS A 865 -18.43 23.67 8.80
N ILE A 866 -17.28 24.27 9.08
CA ILE A 866 -16.97 25.64 8.63
C ILE A 866 -16.10 25.56 7.38
N GLY A 867 -16.56 26.20 6.30
CA GLY A 867 -15.84 26.29 5.02
C GLY A 867 -15.65 24.95 4.32
N ASP A 868 -14.81 24.98 3.28
CA ASP A 868 -14.43 23.84 2.48
C ASP A 868 -13.34 22.96 3.11
N THR A 869 -12.92 21.93 2.38
CA THR A 869 -11.69 21.18 2.69
C THR A 869 -10.46 22.05 2.42
N ILE A 870 -9.82 22.52 3.49
CA ILE A 870 -8.66 23.45 3.46
C ILE A 870 -7.43 22.78 2.81
N THR A 871 -7.39 21.45 2.85
CA THR A 871 -6.29 20.63 2.33
C THR A 871 -6.86 19.29 1.91
N GLU A 872 -6.70 18.94 0.65
CA GLU A 872 -7.01 17.60 0.14
C GLU A 872 -5.99 16.58 0.69
N ASP A 873 -6.46 15.38 1.00
CA ASP A 873 -5.64 14.30 1.57
C ASP A 873 -6.18 12.94 1.08
N THR A 874 -5.44 11.86 1.29
CA THR A 874 -5.93 10.52 0.92
C THR A 874 -5.54 9.46 1.95
N TYR A 875 -6.42 8.47 2.13
CA TYR A 875 -6.11 7.27 2.90
C TYR A 875 -5.68 6.14 1.97
N ALA A 876 -4.55 5.52 2.28
CA ALA A 876 -4.03 4.34 1.59
C ALA A 876 -3.68 3.24 2.61
N VAL A 877 -3.54 2.01 2.15
CA VAL A 877 -2.96 0.94 3.00
C VAL A 877 -1.46 1.21 3.12
N ALA A 878 -0.93 1.18 4.33
CA ALA A 878 0.48 1.38 4.59
C ALA A 878 1.22 0.03 4.76
N LEU A 879 2.48 -0.02 4.35
CA LEU A 879 3.32 -1.21 4.36
C LEU A 879 4.73 -0.89 4.87
N THR A 880 5.43 -1.90 5.37
CA THR A 880 6.89 -1.83 5.53
C THR A 880 7.56 -1.49 4.19
N LYS A 881 8.58 -0.64 4.21
CA LYS A 881 9.25 -0.16 2.99
C LYS A 881 9.80 -1.32 2.15
N GLY A 882 9.46 -1.36 0.86
CA GLY A 882 9.84 -2.43 -0.08
C GLY A 882 9.00 -3.72 0.01
N HIS A 883 7.84 -3.72 0.67
CA HIS A 883 7.03 -4.94 0.83
C HIS A 883 6.43 -5.46 -0.50
N PRO A 884 6.58 -6.76 -0.84
CA PRO A 884 6.22 -7.29 -2.16
C PRO A 884 4.73 -7.22 -2.50
N LEU A 885 3.83 -7.22 -1.51
CA LEU A 885 2.38 -7.09 -1.77
C LEU A 885 1.93 -5.66 -2.14
N LYS A 886 2.82 -4.65 -2.16
CA LYS A 886 2.46 -3.25 -2.47
C LYS A 886 1.71 -3.14 -3.79
N GLU A 887 2.23 -3.74 -4.86
CA GLU A 887 1.63 -3.70 -6.19
C GLU A 887 0.36 -4.55 -6.27
N SER A 888 0.36 -5.75 -5.67
CA SER A 888 -0.79 -6.64 -5.64
C SER A 888 -2.00 -6.01 -4.94
N ILE A 889 -1.80 -5.42 -3.76
CA ILE A 889 -2.88 -4.74 -3.02
C ILE A 889 -3.30 -3.47 -3.77
N SER A 890 -2.38 -2.71 -4.36
CA SER A 890 -2.72 -1.51 -5.14
C SER A 890 -3.59 -1.84 -6.36
N LYS A 891 -3.32 -2.97 -7.03
CA LYS A 891 -4.13 -3.48 -8.14
C LYS A 891 -5.54 -3.89 -7.69
N VAL A 892 -5.68 -4.54 -6.54
CA VAL A 892 -6.99 -4.90 -5.96
C VAL A 892 -7.77 -3.66 -5.54
N ILE A 893 -7.14 -2.68 -4.90
CA ILE A 893 -7.79 -1.41 -4.55
C ILE A 893 -8.26 -0.68 -5.81
N ALA A 894 -7.42 -0.56 -6.84
CA ALA A 894 -7.82 0.06 -8.11
C ALA A 894 -8.95 -0.70 -8.83
N ASN A 895 -8.98 -2.04 -8.73
CA ASN A 895 -10.10 -2.86 -9.19
C ASN A 895 -11.39 -2.49 -8.45
N TYR A 896 -11.34 -2.35 -7.11
CA TYR A 896 -12.49 -1.94 -6.29
C TYR A 896 -12.95 -0.50 -6.55
N THR A 897 -12.03 0.41 -6.92
CA THR A 897 -12.41 1.74 -7.43
C THR A 897 -13.15 1.62 -8.76
N SER A 898 -12.60 0.88 -9.72
CA SER A 898 -13.16 0.76 -11.08
C SER A 898 -14.49 0.00 -11.15
N THR A 899 -14.81 -0.80 -10.13
CA THR A 899 -16.06 -1.59 -10.03
C THR A 899 -17.10 -0.96 -9.10
N GLY A 900 -16.83 0.23 -8.53
CA GLY A 900 -17.73 0.91 -7.58
C GLY A 900 -17.84 0.24 -6.21
N MET A 901 -17.02 -0.77 -5.93
CA MET A 901 -17.08 -1.53 -4.66
C MET A 901 -16.69 -0.66 -3.45
N LEU A 902 -15.81 0.33 -3.65
CA LEU A 902 -15.49 1.31 -2.60
C LEU A 902 -16.67 2.24 -2.30
N ASP A 903 -17.46 2.62 -3.31
CA ASP A 903 -18.63 3.47 -3.14
C ASP A 903 -19.75 2.72 -2.41
N ILE A 904 -19.95 1.44 -2.73
CA ILE A 904 -20.87 0.54 -2.01
C ILE A 904 -20.45 0.40 -0.52
N LEU A 905 -19.14 0.33 -0.24
CA LEU A 905 -18.64 0.35 1.14
C LEU A 905 -18.84 1.71 1.81
N GLN A 906 -18.69 2.83 1.11
CA GLN A 906 -18.96 4.16 1.65
C GLN A 906 -20.45 4.31 2.00
N GLU A 907 -21.35 3.96 1.08
CA GLU A 907 -22.80 4.04 1.28
C GLU A 907 -23.25 3.21 2.49
N LYS A 908 -22.72 1.98 2.64
CA LYS A 908 -22.95 1.10 3.80
C LYS A 908 -22.64 1.77 5.16
N TRP A 909 -21.68 2.70 5.23
CA TRP A 909 -21.27 3.36 6.48
C TRP A 909 -21.73 4.82 6.63
N TYR A 910 -22.15 5.50 5.56
CA TYR A 910 -22.57 6.91 5.59
C TYR A 910 -24.03 7.17 5.15
N GLY A 911 -24.62 6.37 4.25
CA GLY A 911 -25.95 6.62 3.70
C GLY A 911 -27.09 6.49 4.72
N GLY A 912 -26.89 5.66 5.76
CA GLY A 912 -27.87 5.43 6.82
C GLY A 912 -27.92 6.48 7.95
N LEU A 913 -27.24 7.63 7.81
CA LEU A 913 -27.02 8.56 8.94
C LEU A 913 -28.08 9.68 9.03
N PRO A 914 -28.63 9.97 10.23
CA PRO A 914 -29.84 10.77 10.38
C PRO A 914 -29.73 12.22 9.89
N CYS A 915 -28.62 12.92 10.19
CA CYS A 915 -28.44 14.31 9.74
C CYS A 915 -28.03 14.41 8.24
N ILE A 916 -27.90 13.29 7.54
CA ILE A 916 -27.75 13.23 6.06
C ILE A 916 -29.12 12.87 5.44
N LEU A 917 -29.79 11.83 5.94
CA LEU A 917 -31.14 11.42 5.52
C LEU A 917 -32.22 12.48 5.77
N GLY A 918 -31.99 13.42 6.68
CA GLY A 918 -32.83 14.61 6.88
C GLY A 918 -33.02 15.48 5.63
N ARG A 919 -32.26 15.23 4.55
CA ARG A 919 -32.43 15.90 3.24
C ARG A 919 -33.73 15.52 2.52
N ASP A 920 -34.25 14.31 2.73
CA ASP A 920 -35.43 13.76 2.03
C ASP A 920 -36.52 13.19 2.96
N GLY A 921 -36.21 12.96 4.25
CA GLY A 921 -37.00 12.07 5.11
C GLY A 921 -38.15 12.66 5.94
N ARG A 922 -38.05 13.91 6.46
CA ARG A 922 -39.07 14.50 7.34
C ARG A 922 -39.23 16.02 7.20
N GLU A 923 -40.48 16.41 6.99
CA GLU A 923 -41.05 17.77 7.08
C GLU A 923 -40.42 18.88 6.21
N ALA A 924 -41.13 19.21 5.13
CA ALA A 924 -40.80 20.27 4.18
C ALA A 924 -41.01 21.69 4.76
N ASN A 925 -40.25 22.05 5.80
CA ASN A 925 -40.18 23.42 6.37
C ASN A 925 -38.75 23.90 6.69
N LEU A 926 -37.72 23.05 6.56
CA LEU A 926 -36.32 23.47 6.67
C LEU A 926 -35.58 23.14 5.36
N GLY A 927 -35.62 24.07 4.41
CA GLY A 927 -35.13 23.88 3.06
C GLY A 927 -33.62 23.61 2.98
N SER A 928 -33.26 22.61 2.19
CA SER A 928 -31.99 22.43 1.46
C SER A 928 -30.79 23.25 1.97
N SER A 929 -29.98 22.67 2.86
CA SER A 929 -28.64 23.18 3.19
C SER A 929 -27.64 22.92 2.05
N SER A 930 -27.94 23.44 0.86
CA SER A 930 -26.94 23.94 -0.06
C SER A 930 -26.33 25.21 0.52
N GLU A 931 -25.13 25.56 0.09
CA GLU A 931 -24.51 26.83 0.48
C GLU A 931 -25.40 28.03 0.11
N GLY A 932 -25.45 29.03 0.99
CA GLY A 932 -25.98 30.36 0.67
C GLY A 932 -27.49 30.59 0.80
N GLN A 933 -28.33 29.59 1.15
CA GLN A 933 -29.74 29.89 1.43
C GLN A 933 -29.93 30.62 2.78
N PRO A 934 -30.51 31.83 2.81
CA PRO A 934 -30.73 32.57 4.05
C PRO A 934 -31.86 31.93 4.88
N ARG A 935 -31.65 31.80 6.19
CA ARG A 935 -32.72 31.37 7.11
C ARG A 935 -33.87 32.39 7.06
N PRO A 936 -35.14 31.95 6.98
CA PRO A 936 -36.28 32.88 7.02
C PRO A 936 -36.31 33.63 8.37
N LEU A 937 -36.71 34.91 8.34
CA LEU A 937 -36.76 35.73 9.54
C LEU A 937 -37.90 35.24 10.46
N GLY A 938 -37.54 34.53 11.52
CA GLY A 938 -38.47 34.15 12.59
C GLY A 938 -38.94 35.35 13.42
N VAL A 939 -40.10 35.21 14.07
CA VAL A 939 -40.76 36.30 14.83
C VAL A 939 -39.82 36.98 15.85
N ALA A 940 -38.88 36.24 16.44
CA ALA A 940 -37.89 36.75 17.38
C ALA A 940 -37.02 37.89 16.81
N SER A 941 -36.60 37.85 15.54
CA SER A 941 -35.75 38.90 14.95
C SER A 941 -36.48 40.22 14.69
N VAL A 942 -37.82 40.20 14.68
CA VAL A 942 -38.70 41.35 14.46
C VAL A 942 -39.45 41.75 15.75
N ALA A 943 -39.24 41.02 16.86
CA ALA A 943 -39.98 41.17 18.12
C ALA A 943 -39.96 42.61 18.67
N GLY A 944 -38.85 43.34 18.51
CA GLY A 944 -38.74 44.75 18.92
C GLY A 944 -39.74 45.68 18.22
N VAL A 945 -40.08 45.40 16.95
CA VAL A 945 -41.07 46.18 16.19
C VAL A 945 -42.49 45.89 16.69
N PHE A 946 -42.79 44.63 17.04
CA PHE A 946 -44.06 44.27 17.68
C PHE A 946 -44.21 44.89 19.08
N CYS A 947 -43.12 44.95 19.86
CA CYS A 947 -43.11 45.66 21.15
C CYS A 947 -43.37 47.16 20.95
N LEU A 948 -42.76 47.80 19.95
CA LEU A 948 -43.00 49.21 19.61
C LEU A 948 -44.44 49.46 19.15
N LEU A 949 -45.04 48.55 18.37
CA LEU A 949 -46.45 48.60 18.01
C LEU A 949 -47.36 48.51 19.24
N GLY A 950 -47.08 47.58 20.17
CA GLY A 950 -47.80 47.46 21.44
C GLY A 950 -47.72 48.74 22.29
N MET A 951 -46.53 49.32 22.43
CA MET A 951 -46.34 50.63 23.07
C MET A 951 -47.11 51.75 22.35
N GLY A 952 -47.19 51.71 21.02
CA GLY A 952 -48.01 52.63 20.21
C GLY A 952 -49.51 52.51 20.48
N VAL A 953 -50.03 51.29 20.66
CA VAL A 953 -51.44 51.05 21.04
C VAL A 953 -51.72 51.54 22.46
N VAL A 954 -50.84 51.26 23.42
CA VAL A 954 -50.96 51.76 24.81
C VAL A 954 -50.91 53.29 24.86
N LEU A 955 -49.96 53.91 24.15
CA LEU A 955 -49.87 55.37 24.04
C LEU A 955 -51.11 55.96 23.33
N GLY A 956 -51.63 55.29 22.30
CA GLY A 956 -52.88 55.66 21.64
C GLY A 956 -54.08 55.63 22.57
N ALA A 957 -54.18 54.61 23.44
CA ALA A 957 -55.22 54.53 24.47
C ALA A 957 -55.07 55.63 25.54
N ILE A 958 -53.83 55.95 25.95
CA ILE A 958 -53.54 57.07 26.85
C ILE A 958 -53.90 58.42 26.21
N ILE A 959 -53.60 58.61 24.92
CA ILE A 959 -53.98 59.81 24.16
C ILE A 959 -55.49 59.92 24.02
N LEU A 960 -56.20 58.82 23.75
CA LEU A 960 -57.66 58.79 23.68
C LEU A 960 -58.32 59.11 25.04
N ALA A 961 -57.80 58.52 26.13
CA ALA A 961 -58.22 58.85 27.49
C ALA A 961 -57.92 60.32 27.82
N GLY A 962 -56.77 60.84 27.38
CA GLY A 962 -56.37 62.25 27.49
C GLY A 962 -57.28 63.20 26.69
N GLU A 963 -57.66 62.85 25.47
CA GLU A 963 -58.64 63.60 24.66
C GLU A 963 -60.00 63.60 25.35
N HIS A 964 -60.47 62.45 25.85
CA HIS A 964 -61.74 62.37 26.58
C HIS A 964 -61.70 63.16 27.89
N LEU A 965 -60.59 63.13 28.65
CA LEU A 965 -60.40 63.91 29.87
C LEU A 965 -60.34 65.41 29.58
N PHE A 966 -59.61 65.81 28.53
CA PHE A 966 -59.54 67.19 28.04
C PHE A 966 -60.94 67.68 27.64
N TYR A 967 -61.62 66.93 26.78
CA TYR A 967 -62.97 67.25 26.32
C TYR A 967 -63.99 67.34 27.47
N LYS A 968 -63.94 66.42 28.44
CA LYS A 968 -64.89 66.34 29.56
C LYS A 968 -64.62 67.37 30.67
N TYR A 969 -63.37 67.68 30.97
CA TYR A 969 -63.01 68.52 32.15
C TYR A 969 -62.30 69.83 31.82
N THR A 970 -61.44 69.90 30.80
CA THR A 970 -60.70 71.14 30.48
C THR A 970 -61.46 72.02 29.48
N LEU A 971 -62.14 71.43 28.48
CA LEU A 971 -62.90 72.18 27.48
C LEU A 971 -64.01 73.06 28.09
N PRO A 972 -64.81 72.59 29.08
CA PRO A 972 -65.77 73.46 29.77
C PRO A 972 -65.08 74.57 30.56
N ARG A 973 -64.01 74.24 31.32
CA ARG A 973 -63.22 75.22 32.09
C ARG A 973 -62.60 76.29 31.19
N LEU A 974 -62.14 75.94 29.99
CA LEU A 974 -61.62 76.86 28.97
C LEU A 974 -62.73 77.72 28.36
N ARG A 975 -63.91 77.14 28.09
CA ARG A 975 -65.09 77.85 27.56
C ARG A 975 -65.63 78.91 28.52
N HIS A 976 -65.53 78.69 29.84
CA HIS A 976 -65.92 79.65 30.88
C HIS A 976 -64.87 80.74 31.21
N ARG A 977 -63.67 80.73 30.61
CA ARG A 977 -62.69 81.81 30.83
C ARG A 977 -63.12 83.13 30.16
N PRO A 978 -62.77 84.30 30.74
CA PRO A 978 -63.13 85.61 30.21
C PRO A 978 -62.53 85.87 28.82
N LYS A 979 -63.17 86.75 28.04
CA LYS A 979 -62.86 87.03 26.62
C LYS A 979 -61.41 87.51 26.36
N THR A 980 -60.74 88.04 27.38
CA THR A 980 -59.35 88.53 27.34
C THR A 980 -58.29 87.43 27.46
N SER A 981 -58.67 86.18 27.77
CA SER A 981 -57.70 85.08 27.94
C SER A 981 -57.07 84.65 26.61
N ILE A 982 -55.75 84.37 26.62
CA ILE A 982 -54.96 83.89 25.48
C ILE A 982 -55.65 82.73 24.75
N TRP A 983 -56.27 81.80 25.49
CA TRP A 983 -56.98 80.62 24.98
C TRP A 983 -58.20 80.93 24.09
N ARG A 984 -58.76 82.13 24.19
CA ARG A 984 -59.89 82.58 23.35
C ARG A 984 -59.44 83.54 22.23
N SER A 985 -58.19 83.99 22.26
CA SER A 985 -57.61 84.91 21.27
C SER A 985 -57.52 84.30 19.87
N ARG A 986 -57.44 85.16 18.85
CA ARG A 986 -57.29 84.73 17.44
C ARG A 986 -55.97 84.00 17.18
N ASN A 987 -54.99 84.08 18.09
CA ASN A 987 -53.68 83.47 17.94
C ASN A 987 -53.71 81.93 18.09
N VAL A 988 -54.70 81.37 18.80
CA VAL A 988 -54.92 79.92 18.90
C VAL A 988 -55.26 79.28 17.54
N MET A 989 -55.79 80.08 16.61
CA MET A 989 -56.13 79.64 15.25
C MET A 989 -54.91 79.20 14.42
N PHE A 990 -53.71 79.72 14.72
CA PHE A 990 -52.45 79.36 14.06
C PHE A 990 -51.98 77.96 14.44
N PHE A 991 -52.12 77.61 15.73
CA PHE A 991 -51.79 76.27 16.25
C PHE A 991 -52.84 75.24 15.81
N SER A 992 -54.13 75.51 16.01
CA SER A 992 -55.19 74.59 15.59
C SER A 992 -56.53 75.28 15.31
N GLN A 993 -56.92 75.33 14.02
CA GLN A 993 -58.24 75.77 13.57
C GLN A 993 -59.39 74.89 14.12
N LYS A 994 -59.12 73.61 14.47
CA LYS A 994 -60.10 72.74 15.16
C LYS A 994 -60.31 73.22 16.60
N LEU A 995 -59.23 73.37 17.37
CA LEU A 995 -59.30 73.77 18.78
C LEU A 995 -59.98 75.13 18.95
N TYR A 996 -59.59 76.12 18.14
CA TYR A 996 -60.23 77.44 18.13
C TYR A 996 -61.75 77.37 17.86
N ARG A 997 -62.21 76.47 16.95
CA ARG A 997 -63.64 76.27 16.69
C ARG A 997 -64.38 75.54 17.81
N PHE A 998 -63.77 74.54 18.46
CA PHE A 998 -64.39 73.87 19.61
C PHE A 998 -64.53 74.80 20.83
N ILE A 999 -63.62 75.75 20.99
CA ILE A 999 -63.68 76.78 22.04
C ILE A 999 -64.73 77.86 21.71
N ASN A 1000 -64.82 78.35 20.47
CA ASN A 1000 -65.60 79.55 20.12
C ASN A 1000 -66.88 79.35 19.28
N CYS A 1001 -67.13 78.20 18.62
CA CYS A 1001 -68.09 78.15 17.50
C CYS A 1001 -69.06 76.95 17.43
N VAL A 1002 -69.03 75.98 18.36
CA VAL A 1002 -69.87 74.76 18.25
C VAL A 1002 -70.40 74.29 19.62
N GLU A 1003 -71.73 74.21 19.75
CA GLU A 1003 -72.37 73.24 20.64
C GLU A 1003 -72.25 71.86 20.01
N LEU A 1004 -71.70 70.89 20.74
CA LEU A 1004 -71.57 69.54 20.21
C LEU A 1004 -72.91 68.82 20.42
N VAL A 1005 -73.51 68.43 19.28
CA VAL A 1005 -74.67 67.53 19.23
C VAL A 1005 -74.42 66.35 20.17
N SER A 1006 -75.33 66.14 21.13
CA SER A 1006 -75.09 65.16 22.19
C SER A 1006 -74.99 63.74 21.60
N PRO A 1007 -74.19 62.84 22.22
CA PRO A 1007 -74.01 61.48 21.70
C PRO A 1007 -75.33 60.71 21.58
N HIS A 1008 -76.35 61.04 22.39
CA HIS A 1008 -77.70 60.47 22.26
C HIS A 1008 -78.40 60.84 20.95
N HIS A 1009 -78.17 62.03 20.41
CA HIS A 1009 -78.80 62.47 19.15
C HIS A 1009 -78.10 61.85 17.93
N ALA A 1010 -76.76 61.76 17.97
CA ALA A 1010 -75.99 61.04 16.96
C ALA A 1010 -76.30 59.53 16.98
N ALA A 1011 -76.39 58.92 18.16
CA ALA A 1011 -76.80 57.52 18.29
C ALA A 1011 -78.23 57.27 17.79
N ARG A 1012 -79.17 58.21 18.00
CA ARG A 1012 -80.52 58.13 17.41
C ARG A 1012 -80.49 58.14 15.88
N GLU A 1013 -79.73 59.03 15.23
CA GLU A 1013 -79.58 59.00 13.77
C GLU A 1013 -78.90 57.71 13.28
N LEU A 1014 -77.89 57.20 14.01
CA LEU A 1014 -77.18 55.97 13.64
C LEU A 1014 -78.12 54.74 13.71
N VAL A 1015 -78.94 54.64 14.76
CA VAL A 1015 -80.00 53.62 14.86
C VAL A 1015 -81.07 53.80 13.76
N HIS A 1016 -81.45 55.03 13.43
CA HIS A 1016 -82.46 55.29 12.40
C HIS A 1016 -81.97 54.93 10.99
N THR A 1017 -80.72 55.28 10.65
CA THR A 1017 -80.11 54.99 9.35
C THR A 1017 -79.80 53.50 9.17
N VAL A 1018 -79.35 52.80 10.21
CA VAL A 1018 -79.23 51.33 10.21
C VAL A 1018 -80.60 50.68 10.00
N LYS A 1019 -81.65 51.15 10.70
CA LYS A 1019 -83.02 50.65 10.53
C LYS A 1019 -83.64 50.98 9.14
N GLN A 1020 -83.01 51.86 8.37
CA GLN A 1020 -83.38 52.20 6.99
C GLN A 1020 -82.40 51.66 5.93
N GLY A 1021 -81.48 50.76 6.30
CA GLY A 1021 -80.65 49.99 5.37
C GLY A 1021 -79.55 50.75 4.61
N HIS A 1022 -79.41 52.06 4.79
CA HIS A 1022 -78.50 52.92 4.00
C HIS A 1022 -77.06 52.89 4.52
N ILE A 1023 -76.47 51.70 4.63
CA ILE A 1023 -75.16 51.44 5.26
C ILE A 1023 -74.01 52.24 4.60
N THR A 1024 -74.08 52.49 3.30
CA THR A 1024 -73.05 53.26 2.56
C THR A 1024 -72.91 54.71 3.05
N SER A 1025 -73.97 55.30 3.63
CA SER A 1025 -73.94 56.67 4.15
C SER A 1025 -73.05 56.84 5.39
N LEU A 1026 -72.90 55.79 6.21
CA LEU A 1026 -72.14 55.82 7.47
C LEU A 1026 -70.65 56.15 7.29
N PHE A 1027 -70.09 55.86 6.11
CA PHE A 1027 -68.67 56.08 5.81
C PHE A 1027 -68.40 57.44 5.15
N GLN A 1028 -69.43 58.18 4.70
CA GLN A 1028 -69.27 59.44 3.99
C GLN A 1028 -69.14 60.63 4.95
N LYS A 1029 -67.92 60.83 5.44
CA LYS A 1029 -67.46 61.88 6.38
C LYS A 1029 -68.12 63.26 6.15
N SER A 1030 -69.19 63.55 6.90
CA SER A 1030 -70.09 64.69 6.69
C SER A 1030 -69.39 66.06 6.71
N VAL A 1031 -69.57 66.87 5.66
CA VAL A 1031 -68.93 68.20 5.53
C VAL A 1031 -69.96 69.33 5.66
N LYS A 1032 -69.96 70.00 6.82
CA LYS A 1032 -70.61 71.29 7.15
C LYS A 1032 -72.16 71.36 7.09
N ARG A 1033 -72.71 72.13 8.03
CA ARG A 1033 -73.69 73.21 7.72
C ARG A 1033 -73.16 74.56 8.25
N VAL A 1034 -73.92 75.63 8.02
CA VAL A 1034 -73.51 77.04 8.18
C VAL A 1034 -74.07 77.65 9.47
N CYS A 1035 -73.37 78.61 10.06
CA CYS A 1035 -73.94 79.48 11.10
C CYS A 1035 -74.79 80.58 10.45
N ILE A 1036 -76.07 80.64 10.79
CA ILE A 1036 -76.96 81.75 10.44
C ILE A 1036 -76.80 82.84 11.51
N LEU A 1037 -76.86 84.11 11.10
CA LEU A 1037 -76.94 85.27 12.00
C LEU A 1037 -77.78 86.35 11.30
N TYR A 1038 -78.99 86.61 11.83
CA TYR A 1038 -79.75 87.84 11.59
C TYR A 1038 -79.01 89.00 12.28
N HIS A 1039 -79.06 90.28 11.89
CA HIS A 1039 -79.64 90.99 10.73
C HIS A 1039 -78.51 91.85 10.10
N GLY A 1040 -78.62 92.48 8.93
CA GLY A 1040 -79.72 92.56 7.94
C GLY A 1040 -79.36 93.64 6.89
N GLU A 1041 -80.15 93.75 5.80
CA GLU A 1041 -80.05 94.78 4.74
C GLU A 1041 -78.74 94.81 3.91
N LEU A 1042 -78.70 95.23 2.63
CA LEU A 1042 -79.68 95.27 1.52
C LEU A 1042 -78.86 95.32 0.18
N VAL A 1043 -79.50 95.25 -0.99
CA VAL A 1043 -78.92 95.46 -2.35
C VAL A 1043 -77.94 94.34 -2.81
N VAL A 1044 -78.15 93.48 -3.83
CA VAL A 1044 -78.70 93.56 -5.22
C VAL A 1044 -77.60 93.68 -6.30
N VAL A 1045 -77.90 93.12 -7.49
CA VAL A 1045 -77.12 93.04 -8.75
C VAL A 1045 -76.35 91.73 -8.99
N LEU A 1046 -76.51 91.28 -10.23
CA LEU A 1046 -75.95 90.15 -10.99
C LEU A 1046 -74.40 90.01 -10.88
N LEU A 1047 -73.78 88.88 -11.24
CA LEU A 1047 -74.10 87.91 -12.31
C LEU A 1047 -73.67 86.48 -11.96
#